data_AF-A0A7V2Y565-F1
#
_entry.id   AF-A0A7V2Y565-F1
#
_cell.length_a   1.000
_cell.length_b   1.000
_cell.length_c   1.000
_cell.angle_alpha   90.00
_cell.angle_beta   90.00
_cell.angle_gamma   90.00
#
_symmetry.space_group_name_H-M   'P 1'
#
loop_
_entity.id
_entity.type
_entity.pdbx_description
1 polymer ?
#
loop_
_entity_poly.entity_id
_entity_poly.type
_entity_poly.pdbx_seq_one_letter_code
_entity_poly.pdbx_strand_id
1 'polypeptide(L)'
;MKPKSLIPLAVIVAILLGLVAYKKTSQRPKSIIEQTRLVRLLPEGFSKADVARIELTSGDKADEKLVLAYDKDADKWRVATHFNAPAKKETVEKYLDDIAKMKGEPRTMGASETALADYNLTDAKAFHVAGFKKDGTDPIFNLLVGKSPGYKEVFVRKAGSNDVFVEETNLKQQAGIYDSTPPPAKSGEKPEEKPLPKPEAGTWLDKEIVKVDSEKLTKVALTLPDKSLVFERREKPKPPADPAASPPAEEKKDEPAASSEKEAVSVVEPTATTAAATPPGTPEKKEYEWVLASGGAGMKPKPNSIETYVKRFAPLNATDIVDPAKKAEWGLETPAFVCVLSVEGQPDIRIEGGRPNASDNGYVRIADAKEDIVYSMAKYSFEQLFPKGTDFFDLPTLSFDKKTIDAISISGAPGDIALAREGDTIKVVKPACDLKPITTAVDNVVNTLASLRPSDYAEGDPGLGEPARTITFTAAGQPHTIKLYSESKTIEGSYVRIDDKPEILVLGKADVGKVFPAPNDLFERKLFDFDADDIAEIAVKSPAQEFSVAREGEAWKVNASGASFDADKEVCDDLAEDLASAQGDRILFGQAELSAPAETTIRVKVKKGGEFTLSCAPEKEGKREVKASGKSLAFDISASVVDGLIPALDKVKKPEPPPAPAETTTPATEPASAPAAEAPATAPEAAAPPVEQAQPVEIAPASTGQPAPAIATPQPPAEPVVVQPSAPPAEPVQEAAPESK
;
A
#
# COMPACT_ATOMS: atom_id res chain seq x y z
N MET A 1 -5.30 67.08 -72.91
CA MET A 1 -6.68 66.58 -73.20
C MET A 1 -7.69 67.66 -72.81
N LYS A 2 -8.88 67.74 -73.42
CA LYS A 2 -9.79 68.89 -73.26
C LYS A 2 -10.38 68.96 -71.84
N PRO A 3 -10.45 70.13 -71.17
CA PRO A 3 -10.89 70.23 -69.77
C PRO A 3 -12.37 69.86 -69.55
N LYS A 4 -13.18 69.73 -70.61
CA LYS A 4 -14.60 69.33 -70.53
C LYS A 4 -14.82 67.83 -70.25
N SER A 5 -13.82 66.96 -70.45
CA SER A 5 -13.91 65.53 -70.11
C SER A 5 -13.31 65.18 -68.74
N LEU A 6 -12.66 66.14 -68.08
CA LEU A 6 -12.04 65.95 -66.76
C LEU A 6 -13.03 66.15 -65.60
N ILE A 7 -14.07 66.96 -65.79
CA ILE A 7 -15.12 67.22 -64.80
C ILE A 7 -15.90 65.94 -64.43
N PRO A 8 -16.47 65.15 -65.38
CA PRO A 8 -17.14 63.90 -65.02
C PRO A 8 -16.19 62.88 -64.38
N LEU A 9 -14.92 62.83 -64.81
CA LEU A 9 -13.92 61.96 -64.18
C LEU A 9 -13.65 62.38 -62.72
N ALA A 10 -13.50 63.69 -62.45
CA ALA A 10 -13.31 64.20 -61.10
C ALA A 10 -14.54 63.96 -60.20
N VAL A 11 -15.76 64.07 -60.74
CA VAL A 11 -16.99 63.73 -60.01
C VAL A 11 -17.06 62.23 -59.72
N ILE A 12 -16.73 61.37 -60.68
CA ILE A 12 -16.66 59.91 -60.47
C ILE A 12 -15.58 59.57 -59.44
N VAL A 13 -14.41 60.20 -59.48
CA VAL A 13 -13.36 60.01 -58.47
C VAL A 13 -13.79 60.54 -57.10
N ALA A 14 -14.51 61.66 -57.00
CA ALA A 14 -15.07 62.15 -55.75
C ALA A 14 -16.16 61.22 -55.18
N ILE A 15 -17.01 60.64 -56.04
CA ILE A 15 -18.00 59.62 -55.66
C ILE A 15 -17.32 58.32 -55.25
N LEU A 16 -16.26 57.88 -55.94
CA LEU A 16 -15.48 56.70 -55.57
C LEU A 16 -14.70 56.91 -54.27
N LEU A 17 -14.10 58.09 -54.05
CA LEU A 17 -13.49 58.45 -52.77
C LEU A 17 -14.53 58.58 -51.67
N GLY A 18 -15.73 59.09 -51.97
CA GLY A 18 -16.88 59.10 -51.07
C GLY A 18 -17.38 57.68 -50.73
N LEU A 19 -17.44 56.78 -51.70
CA LEU A 19 -17.78 55.36 -51.52
C LEU A 19 -16.68 54.57 -50.83
N VAL A 20 -15.40 54.90 -51.03
CA VAL A 20 -14.27 54.31 -50.30
C VAL A 20 -14.21 54.85 -48.88
N ALA A 21 -14.50 56.14 -48.64
CA ALA A 21 -14.64 56.71 -47.31
C ALA A 21 -15.86 56.15 -46.58
N TYR A 22 -16.99 56.01 -47.27
CA TYR A 22 -18.20 55.34 -46.76
C TYR A 22 -17.92 53.87 -46.48
N LYS A 23 -17.27 53.13 -47.39
CA LYS A 23 -16.85 51.75 -47.14
C LYS A 23 -15.83 51.67 -45.99
N LYS A 24 -14.92 52.63 -45.82
CA LYS A 24 -13.96 52.68 -44.70
C LYS A 24 -14.58 53.18 -43.38
N THR A 25 -15.80 53.73 -43.41
CA THR A 25 -16.54 54.23 -42.23
C THR A 25 -17.65 53.26 -41.80
N SER A 26 -18.40 52.72 -42.76
CA SER A 26 -19.39 51.65 -42.59
C SER A 26 -18.79 50.25 -42.53
N GLN A 27 -17.59 50.05 -43.08
CA GLN A 27 -16.66 48.96 -42.70
C GLN A 27 -15.46 49.54 -41.92
N ARG A 28 -15.72 50.46 -40.98
CA ARG A 28 -14.99 50.31 -39.72
C ARG A 28 -15.33 48.90 -39.24
N PRO A 29 -14.37 48.00 -38.95
CA PRO A 29 -14.68 46.91 -38.05
C PRO A 29 -15.31 47.57 -36.82
N LYS A 30 -16.44 47.03 -36.33
CA LYS A 30 -17.00 47.48 -35.06
C LYS A 30 -15.85 47.54 -34.07
N SER A 31 -15.69 48.67 -33.38
CA SER A 31 -14.55 48.89 -32.49
C SER A 31 -14.37 47.69 -31.56
N ILE A 32 -13.12 47.34 -31.28
CA ILE A 32 -12.66 46.18 -30.48
C ILE A 32 -13.15 46.32 -29.03
N ILE A 33 -14.45 46.13 -28.85
CA ILE A 33 -15.30 46.35 -27.67
C ILE A 33 -16.47 45.34 -27.69
N GLU A 34 -16.85 44.78 -28.86
CA GLU A 34 -17.82 43.67 -28.95
C GLU A 34 -17.19 42.25 -28.91
N GLN A 35 -15.85 42.12 -28.85
CA GLN A 35 -15.16 40.82 -29.00
C GLN A 35 -14.60 40.18 -27.71
N THR A 36 -14.83 40.77 -26.55
CA THR A 36 -14.44 40.20 -25.24
C THR A 36 -15.50 40.46 -24.17
N ARG A 37 -16.74 40.00 -24.42
CA ARG A 37 -17.83 40.05 -23.41
C ARG A 37 -17.66 38.93 -22.37
N LEU A 38 -16.59 39.01 -21.59
CA LEU A 38 -16.40 38.24 -20.36
C LEU A 38 -17.52 38.63 -19.37
N VAL A 39 -18.49 37.74 -19.15
CA VAL A 39 -19.65 37.97 -18.29
C VAL A 39 -19.34 37.51 -16.87
N ARG A 40 -19.50 38.40 -15.88
CA ARG A 40 -19.35 38.02 -14.46
C ARG A 40 -20.35 36.91 -14.11
N LEU A 41 -19.86 35.78 -13.60
CA LEU A 41 -20.70 34.64 -13.24
C LEU A 41 -21.33 34.76 -11.85
N LEU A 42 -20.73 35.57 -10.97
CA LEU A 42 -21.25 35.86 -9.63
C LEU A 42 -22.16 37.10 -9.60
N PRO A 43 -23.09 37.19 -8.62
CA PRO A 43 -23.93 38.38 -8.45
C PRO A 43 -23.15 39.68 -8.25
N GLU A 44 -23.78 40.81 -8.60
CA GLU A 44 -23.27 42.12 -8.23
C GLU A 44 -23.20 42.27 -6.71
N GLY A 45 -22.14 42.93 -6.22
CA GLY A 45 -21.88 43.05 -4.78
C GLY A 45 -21.34 41.78 -4.09
N PHE A 46 -21.09 40.67 -4.80
CA PHE A 46 -20.46 39.49 -4.19
C PHE A 46 -19.13 39.83 -3.51
N SER A 47 -19.00 39.38 -2.27
CA SER A 47 -17.80 39.47 -1.41
C SER A 47 -17.43 38.08 -0.91
N LYS A 48 -16.17 37.67 -1.03
CA LYS A 48 -15.72 36.37 -0.49
C LYS A 48 -15.82 36.28 1.03
N ALA A 49 -15.77 37.43 1.74
CA ALA A 49 -15.91 37.49 3.19
C ALA A 49 -17.33 37.18 3.69
N ASP A 50 -18.33 37.19 2.80
CA ASP A 50 -19.70 36.80 3.10
C ASP A 50 -19.90 35.28 3.06
N VAL A 51 -18.95 34.52 2.47
CA VAL A 51 -19.04 33.07 2.32
C VAL A 51 -18.59 32.38 3.61
N ALA A 52 -19.54 31.75 4.32
CA ALA A 52 -19.25 30.98 5.53
C ALA A 52 -19.34 29.46 5.31
N ARG A 53 -19.92 29.01 4.19
CA ARG A 53 -20.02 27.60 3.81
C ARG A 53 -19.93 27.45 2.30
N ILE A 54 -19.23 26.42 1.84
CA ILE A 54 -19.16 25.98 0.45
C ILE A 54 -19.62 24.53 0.41
N GLU A 55 -20.56 24.20 -0.47
CA GLU A 55 -20.95 22.83 -0.76
C GLU A 55 -20.49 22.46 -2.18
N LEU A 56 -19.85 21.29 -2.28
CA LEU A 56 -19.37 20.70 -3.51
C LEU A 56 -20.14 19.40 -3.75
N THR A 57 -20.69 19.20 -4.94
CA THR A 57 -21.52 18.01 -5.25
C THR A 57 -21.29 17.55 -6.68
N SER A 58 -21.21 16.24 -6.90
CA SER A 58 -21.15 15.65 -8.25
C SER A 58 -22.54 15.14 -8.66
N GLY A 59 -23.12 15.76 -9.68
CA GLY A 59 -24.50 15.51 -10.10
C GLY A 59 -25.54 16.00 -9.08
N ASP A 60 -26.67 15.31 -9.04
CA ASP A 60 -27.84 15.61 -8.21
C ASP A 60 -27.82 14.91 -6.82
N LYS A 61 -26.75 14.17 -6.52
CA LYS A 61 -26.54 13.44 -5.26
C LYS A 61 -26.20 14.35 -4.07
N ALA A 62 -27.22 15.03 -3.55
CA ALA A 62 -27.07 15.96 -2.42
C ALA A 62 -26.58 15.31 -1.10
N ASP A 63 -26.60 13.97 -1.01
CA ASP A 63 -26.09 13.14 0.07
C ASP A 63 -24.58 12.84 -0.04
N GLU A 64 -24.01 12.78 -1.25
CA GLU A 64 -22.57 12.59 -1.49
C GLU A 64 -21.76 13.90 -1.50
N LYS A 65 -22.31 15.00 -0.96
CA LYS A 65 -21.65 16.32 -0.99
C LYS A 65 -20.48 16.44 -0.01
N LEU A 66 -19.49 17.27 -0.38
CA LEU A 66 -18.45 17.74 0.52
C LEU A 66 -18.78 19.16 0.99
N VAL A 67 -18.73 19.40 2.31
CA VAL A 67 -19.03 20.71 2.90
C VAL A 67 -17.78 21.30 3.54
N LEU A 68 -17.36 22.47 3.06
CA LEU A 68 -16.36 23.32 3.69
C LEU A 68 -17.09 24.40 4.50
N ALA A 69 -16.82 24.50 5.80
CA ALA A 69 -17.45 25.48 6.69
C ALA A 69 -16.39 26.35 7.38
N TYR A 70 -16.65 27.65 7.50
CA TYR A 70 -15.77 28.58 8.18
C TYR A 70 -16.15 28.70 9.66
N ASP A 71 -15.28 28.18 10.52
CA ASP A 71 -15.32 28.29 11.97
C ASP A 71 -14.76 29.65 12.37
N LYS A 72 -15.67 30.61 12.57
CA LYS A 72 -15.34 32.00 12.92
C LYS A 72 -14.68 32.12 14.30
N ASP A 73 -14.98 31.22 15.23
CA ASP A 73 -14.48 31.30 16.60
C ASP A 73 -13.05 30.75 16.69
N ALA A 74 -12.68 29.82 15.80
CA ALA A 74 -11.31 29.34 15.63
C ALA A 74 -10.49 30.07 14.54
N ASP A 75 -11.10 30.91 13.70
CA ASP A 75 -10.51 31.53 12.48
C ASP A 75 -9.99 30.49 11.46
N LYS A 76 -10.72 29.38 11.30
CA LYS A 76 -10.32 28.22 10.49
C LYS A 76 -11.40 27.78 9.51
N TRP A 77 -10.99 27.16 8.41
CA TRP A 77 -11.90 26.34 7.61
C TRP A 77 -11.95 24.90 8.15
N ARG A 78 -13.11 24.26 8.02
CA ARG A 78 -13.41 22.89 8.44
C ARG A 78 -13.97 22.11 7.25
N VAL A 79 -13.61 20.83 7.13
CA VAL A 79 -14.33 19.88 6.27
C VAL A 79 -15.45 19.26 7.11
N ALA A 80 -16.61 19.90 7.15
CA ALA A 80 -17.72 19.54 8.04
C ALA A 80 -18.24 18.11 7.80
N THR A 81 -18.20 17.63 6.55
CA THR A 81 -18.58 16.26 6.16
C THR A 81 -17.49 15.21 6.39
N HIS A 82 -16.30 15.61 6.87
CA HIS A 82 -15.17 14.71 7.15
C HIS A 82 -14.69 14.93 8.57
N PHE A 83 -15.49 14.47 9.54
CA PHE A 83 -15.20 14.54 10.98
C PHE A 83 -15.00 15.97 11.54
N ASN A 84 -15.52 16.98 10.85
CA ASN A 84 -15.24 18.40 11.12
C ASN A 84 -13.72 18.74 11.15
N ALA A 85 -12.94 18.00 10.37
CA ALA A 85 -11.48 18.12 10.32
C ALA A 85 -11.03 19.51 9.86
N PRO A 86 -9.86 20.02 10.31
CA PRO A 86 -9.31 21.28 9.82
C PRO A 86 -9.03 21.22 8.31
N ALA A 87 -9.28 22.33 7.61
CA ALA A 87 -8.98 22.52 6.20
C ALA A 87 -7.94 23.63 6.01
N LYS A 88 -7.05 23.45 5.02
CA LYS A 88 -6.00 24.40 4.65
C LYS A 88 -6.61 25.75 4.25
N LYS A 89 -6.41 26.75 5.09
CA LYS A 89 -6.99 28.09 4.93
C LYS A 89 -6.63 28.69 3.58
N GLU A 90 -5.36 28.61 3.19
CA GLU A 90 -4.83 29.11 1.93
C GLU A 90 -5.45 28.41 0.71
N THR A 91 -5.75 27.11 0.82
CA THR A 91 -6.38 26.33 -0.28
C THR A 91 -7.84 26.75 -0.46
N VAL A 92 -8.60 26.88 0.62
CA VAL A 92 -10.01 27.31 0.55
C VAL A 92 -10.13 28.78 0.15
N GLU A 93 -9.28 29.66 0.69
CA GLU A 93 -9.27 31.08 0.33
C GLU A 93 -8.83 31.31 -1.12
N LYS A 94 -7.85 30.54 -1.63
CA LYS A 94 -7.48 30.58 -3.05
C LYS A 94 -8.66 30.14 -3.93
N TYR A 95 -9.36 29.07 -3.56
CA TYR A 95 -10.53 28.60 -4.30
C TYR A 95 -11.64 29.66 -4.37
N LEU A 96 -11.92 30.32 -3.24
CA LEU A 96 -12.84 31.46 -3.19
C LEU A 96 -12.36 32.67 -3.99
N ASP A 97 -11.05 32.96 -4.00
CA ASP A 97 -10.45 34.02 -4.81
C ASP A 97 -10.53 33.75 -6.31
N ASP A 98 -10.41 32.50 -6.72
CA ASP A 98 -10.53 32.09 -8.12
C ASP A 98 -12.01 32.17 -8.55
N ILE A 99 -12.95 31.65 -7.74
CA ILE A 99 -14.40 31.84 -7.91
C ILE A 99 -14.74 33.33 -8.05
N ALA A 100 -14.22 34.18 -7.16
CA ALA A 100 -14.49 35.63 -7.16
C ALA A 100 -14.07 36.35 -8.46
N LYS A 101 -13.09 35.80 -9.19
CA LYS A 101 -12.53 36.37 -10.41
C LYS A 101 -13.15 35.84 -11.70
N MET A 102 -13.97 34.78 -11.62
CA MET A 102 -14.61 34.15 -12.78
C MET A 102 -15.44 35.13 -13.61
N LYS A 103 -15.14 35.16 -14.92
CA LYS A 103 -15.89 35.89 -15.94
C LYS A 103 -15.92 35.03 -17.20
N GLY A 104 -17.05 34.39 -17.47
CA GLY A 104 -17.13 33.41 -18.54
C GLY A 104 -17.37 34.05 -19.92
N GLU A 105 -16.78 33.47 -20.96
CA GLU A 105 -17.09 33.83 -22.35
C GLU A 105 -18.38 33.14 -22.81
N PRO A 106 -19.42 33.87 -23.26
CA PRO A 106 -20.69 33.28 -23.71
C PRO A 106 -20.50 32.27 -24.85
N ARG A 107 -20.87 31.01 -24.61
CA ARG A 107 -20.75 29.91 -25.59
C ARG A 107 -22.06 29.60 -26.29
N THR A 108 -23.14 29.51 -25.52
CA THR A 108 -24.50 29.20 -25.96
C THR A 108 -25.47 29.81 -24.95
N MET A 109 -26.29 30.78 -25.38
CA MET A 109 -27.28 31.45 -24.52
C MET A 109 -28.63 30.76 -24.64
N GLY A 110 -29.35 30.61 -23.52
CA GLY A 110 -30.68 29.98 -23.51
C GLY A 110 -30.71 28.54 -24.06
N ALA A 111 -29.73 27.70 -23.70
CA ALA A 111 -29.64 26.32 -24.16
C ALA A 111 -30.89 25.49 -23.78
N SER A 112 -31.25 24.51 -24.63
CA SER A 112 -32.19 23.45 -24.24
C SER A 112 -31.54 22.50 -23.23
N GLU A 113 -32.35 21.75 -22.48
CA GLU A 113 -31.86 20.72 -21.55
C GLU A 113 -30.99 19.66 -22.27
N THR A 114 -31.36 19.29 -23.50
CA THR A 114 -30.54 18.43 -24.36
C THR A 114 -29.18 19.04 -24.68
N ALA A 115 -29.12 20.33 -25.02
CA ALA A 115 -27.85 21.02 -25.27
C ALA A 115 -27.03 21.21 -23.98
N LEU A 116 -27.65 21.36 -22.81
CA LEU A 116 -26.95 21.34 -21.53
C LEU A 116 -26.32 19.98 -21.24
N ALA A 117 -26.98 18.88 -21.63
CA ALA A 117 -26.44 17.53 -21.49
C ALA A 117 -25.17 17.33 -22.33
N ASP A 118 -25.11 17.92 -23.55
CA ASP A 118 -23.91 17.90 -24.40
C ASP A 118 -22.69 18.59 -23.74
N TYR A 119 -22.90 19.52 -22.81
CA TYR A 119 -21.85 20.20 -22.05
C TYR A 119 -21.54 19.54 -20.68
N ASN A 120 -22.26 18.48 -20.31
CA ASN A 120 -22.35 17.96 -18.94
C ASN A 120 -22.74 19.04 -17.92
N LEU A 121 -23.70 19.91 -18.29
CA LEU A 121 -24.20 21.01 -17.47
C LEU A 121 -25.63 20.83 -16.95
N THR A 122 -26.31 19.71 -17.24
CA THR A 122 -27.56 19.39 -16.52
C THR A 122 -27.27 19.18 -15.04
N ASP A 123 -28.25 19.41 -14.16
CA ASP A 123 -28.05 19.32 -12.71
C ASP A 123 -27.59 17.91 -12.28
N ALA A 124 -28.02 16.85 -12.97
CA ALA A 124 -27.54 15.48 -12.75
C ALA A 124 -26.13 15.16 -13.30
N LYS A 125 -25.58 15.98 -14.21
CA LYS A 125 -24.24 15.74 -14.84
C LYS A 125 -23.16 16.74 -14.43
N ALA A 126 -23.51 17.88 -13.86
CA ALA A 126 -22.56 18.92 -13.50
C ALA A 126 -21.87 18.66 -12.16
N PHE A 127 -20.68 19.23 -11.98
CA PHE A 127 -20.12 19.46 -10.65
C PHE A 127 -20.64 20.80 -10.12
N HIS A 128 -21.38 20.78 -9.01
CA HIS A 128 -21.96 21.97 -8.38
C HIS A 128 -21.00 22.56 -7.35
N VAL A 129 -20.90 23.89 -7.35
CA VAL A 129 -20.13 24.68 -6.39
C VAL A 129 -21.05 25.77 -5.85
N ALA A 130 -21.59 25.55 -4.65
CA ALA A 130 -22.57 26.43 -4.01
C ALA A 130 -21.99 27.10 -2.76
N GLY A 131 -21.97 28.43 -2.72
CA GLY A 131 -21.54 29.21 -1.56
C GLY A 131 -22.71 29.79 -0.78
N PHE A 132 -22.62 29.80 0.55
CA PHE A 132 -23.68 30.22 1.46
C PHE A 132 -23.17 31.22 2.50
N LYS A 133 -24.06 32.13 2.93
CA LYS A 133 -23.86 32.95 4.12
C LYS A 133 -23.97 32.10 5.39
N LYS A 134 -23.45 32.61 6.51
CA LYS A 134 -23.63 31.98 7.83
C LYS A 134 -25.14 31.82 8.08
N ASP A 135 -25.52 30.60 8.48
CA ASP A 135 -26.90 30.18 8.78
C ASP A 135 -27.90 30.34 7.61
N GLY A 136 -27.42 30.63 6.40
CA GLY A 136 -28.25 30.80 5.20
C GLY A 136 -28.62 29.48 4.53
N THR A 137 -29.91 29.29 4.25
CA THR A 137 -30.46 28.16 3.48
C THR A 137 -30.22 28.31 1.99
N ASP A 138 -30.31 29.53 1.47
CA ASP A 138 -30.17 29.82 0.04
C ASP A 138 -28.71 30.15 -0.33
N PRO A 139 -28.21 29.63 -1.47
CA PRO A 139 -26.85 29.93 -1.92
C PRO A 139 -26.73 31.37 -2.43
N ILE A 140 -25.68 32.08 -1.99
CA ILE A 140 -25.29 33.39 -2.56
C ILE A 140 -24.63 33.26 -3.93
N PHE A 141 -24.15 32.07 -4.29
CA PHE A 141 -23.89 31.66 -5.66
C PHE A 141 -24.03 30.15 -5.77
N ASN A 142 -24.47 29.65 -6.93
CA ASN A 142 -24.33 28.24 -7.29
C ASN A 142 -23.88 28.17 -8.76
N LEU A 143 -22.69 27.61 -8.97
CA LEU A 143 -22.07 27.42 -10.28
C LEU A 143 -22.02 25.93 -10.61
N LEU A 144 -22.45 25.59 -11.82
CA LEU A 144 -22.41 24.24 -12.36
C LEU A 144 -21.28 24.16 -13.38
N VAL A 145 -20.38 23.20 -13.18
CA VAL A 145 -19.11 23.04 -13.91
C VAL A 145 -19.15 21.72 -14.66
N GLY A 146 -19.08 21.79 -15.98
CA GLY A 146 -19.29 20.66 -16.89
C GLY A 146 -17.99 20.01 -17.36
N LYS A 147 -18.00 19.53 -18.60
CA LYS A 147 -16.82 18.93 -19.24
C LYS A 147 -15.83 20.01 -19.72
N SER A 148 -14.56 19.63 -19.83
CA SER A 148 -13.52 20.48 -20.42
C SER A 148 -13.47 20.32 -21.96
N PRO A 149 -13.73 21.38 -22.77
CA PRO A 149 -13.55 21.32 -24.22
C PRO A 149 -12.08 21.36 -24.68
N GLY A 150 -11.16 21.75 -23.80
CA GLY A 150 -9.72 21.81 -24.08
C GLY A 150 -8.90 21.82 -22.80
N TYR A 151 -7.57 21.73 -22.93
CA TYR A 151 -6.62 21.55 -21.82
C TYR A 151 -6.68 22.65 -20.73
N LYS A 152 -7.20 23.84 -21.05
CA LYS A 152 -7.33 24.96 -20.12
C LYS A 152 -8.75 25.50 -19.96
N GLU A 153 -9.74 24.86 -20.59
CA GLU A 153 -11.10 25.39 -20.66
C GLU A 153 -12.07 24.47 -19.93
N VAL A 154 -13.13 25.04 -19.38
CA VAL A 154 -14.26 24.28 -18.82
C VAL A 154 -15.57 24.99 -19.14
N PHE A 155 -16.63 24.23 -19.38
CA PHE A 155 -17.97 24.82 -19.50
C PHE A 155 -18.55 25.10 -18.11
N VAL A 156 -19.17 26.27 -17.93
CA VAL A 156 -19.79 26.69 -16.67
C VAL A 156 -21.16 27.32 -16.96
N ARG A 157 -22.14 27.09 -16.07
CA ARG A 157 -23.37 27.90 -16.00
C ARG A 157 -23.70 28.28 -14.55
N LYS A 158 -24.59 29.25 -14.40
CA LYS A 158 -25.22 29.57 -13.11
C LYS A 158 -26.43 28.65 -12.91
N ALA A 159 -26.68 28.20 -11.68
CA ALA A 159 -27.92 27.50 -11.36
C ALA A 159 -29.15 28.35 -11.73
N GLY A 160 -30.22 27.72 -12.23
CA GLY A 160 -31.43 28.41 -12.70
C GLY A 160 -31.28 29.22 -14.00
N SER A 161 -30.09 29.23 -14.63
CA SER A 161 -29.86 29.78 -15.97
C SER A 161 -29.48 28.67 -16.94
N ASN A 162 -29.83 28.84 -18.22
CA ASN A 162 -29.41 27.96 -19.32
C ASN A 162 -28.31 28.60 -20.18
N ASP A 163 -27.67 29.66 -19.70
CA ASP A 163 -26.57 30.30 -20.40
C ASP A 163 -25.26 29.57 -20.09
N VAL A 164 -24.63 29.03 -21.13
CA VAL A 164 -23.37 28.29 -21.07
C VAL A 164 -22.23 29.24 -21.40
N PHE A 165 -21.21 29.22 -20.55
CA PHE A 165 -19.99 30.01 -20.70
C PHE A 165 -18.77 29.08 -20.77
N VAL A 166 -17.68 29.57 -21.36
CA VAL A 166 -16.34 28.98 -21.25
C VAL A 166 -15.54 29.75 -20.20
N GLU A 167 -14.81 29.03 -19.37
CA GLU A 167 -13.94 29.57 -18.31
C GLU A 167 -12.57 28.90 -18.34
N GLU A 168 -11.52 29.65 -17.97
CA GLU A 168 -10.18 29.08 -17.80
C GLU A 168 -10.01 28.41 -16.41
N THR A 169 -10.82 28.83 -15.43
CA THR A 169 -10.74 28.36 -14.05
C THR A 169 -11.54 27.07 -13.86
N ASN A 170 -10.85 25.92 -13.87
CA ASN A 170 -11.48 24.62 -13.66
C ASN A 170 -11.67 24.30 -12.17
N LEU A 171 -12.76 24.79 -11.59
CA LEU A 171 -13.13 24.56 -10.18
C LEU A 171 -13.25 23.06 -9.81
N LYS A 172 -13.66 22.22 -10.77
CA LYS A 172 -13.78 20.77 -10.60
C LYS A 172 -12.41 20.11 -10.40
N GLN A 173 -11.43 20.45 -11.25
CA GLN A 173 -10.03 20.01 -11.06
C GLN A 173 -9.41 20.57 -9.78
N GLN A 174 -9.71 21.82 -9.43
CA GLN A 174 -9.24 22.41 -8.16
C GLN A 174 -9.81 21.71 -6.91
N ALA A 175 -10.99 21.08 -7.01
CA ALA A 175 -11.55 20.23 -5.97
C ALA A 175 -10.96 18.80 -5.95
N GLY A 176 -10.07 18.45 -6.89
CA GLY A 176 -9.46 17.12 -7.05
C GLY A 176 -10.21 16.20 -8.02
N ILE A 177 -11.25 16.68 -8.71
CA ILE A 177 -12.03 15.90 -9.67
C ILE A 177 -11.49 16.12 -11.09
N TYR A 178 -10.96 15.07 -11.70
CA TYR A 178 -10.42 15.09 -13.05
C TYR A 178 -11.36 14.36 -14.01
N ASP A 179 -11.54 14.91 -15.22
CA ASP A 179 -12.21 14.19 -16.29
C ASP A 179 -11.36 12.98 -16.66
N SER A 180 -11.90 11.78 -16.43
CA SER A 180 -11.26 10.54 -16.89
C SER A 180 -11.36 10.49 -18.41
N THR A 181 -10.22 10.44 -19.10
CA THR A 181 -10.21 10.11 -20.54
C THR A 181 -10.80 8.71 -20.70
N PRO A 182 -11.92 8.52 -21.42
CA PRO A 182 -12.40 7.18 -21.71
C PRO A 182 -11.32 6.44 -22.50
N PRO A 183 -11.12 5.12 -22.29
CA PRO A 183 -10.35 4.32 -23.24
C PRO A 183 -10.97 4.49 -24.64
N PRO A 184 -10.19 4.44 -25.72
CA PRO A 184 -10.72 4.56 -27.07
C PRO A 184 -11.80 3.49 -27.27
N ALA A 185 -13.01 3.94 -27.63
CA ALA A 185 -14.13 3.03 -27.82
C ALA A 185 -13.80 2.01 -28.92
N LYS A 186 -14.15 0.74 -28.70
CA LYS A 186 -14.08 -0.27 -29.76
C LYS A 186 -15.01 0.15 -30.90
N SER A 187 -14.63 -0.20 -32.13
CA SER A 187 -15.38 0.12 -33.34
C SER A 187 -16.87 -0.27 -33.21
N GLY A 188 -17.75 0.73 -33.11
CA GLY A 188 -19.20 0.56 -33.04
C GLY A 188 -19.83 0.78 -31.65
N GLU A 189 -19.03 0.82 -30.58
CA GLU A 189 -19.51 1.08 -29.22
C GLU A 189 -19.51 2.59 -28.92
N LYS A 190 -20.49 3.09 -28.16
CA LYS A 190 -20.39 4.43 -27.57
C LYS A 190 -19.41 4.37 -26.39
N PRO A 191 -18.54 5.37 -26.18
CA PRO A 191 -17.77 5.46 -24.95
C PRO A 191 -18.71 5.45 -23.74
N GLU A 192 -18.49 4.56 -22.79
CA GLU A 192 -19.24 4.58 -21.53
C GLU A 192 -18.90 5.87 -20.77
N GLU A 193 -19.91 6.73 -20.57
CA GLU A 193 -19.77 7.90 -19.69
C GLU A 193 -19.67 7.43 -18.24
N LYS A 194 -18.42 7.26 -17.77
CA LYS A 194 -18.16 7.02 -16.35
C LYS A 194 -18.71 8.21 -15.54
N PRO A 195 -19.53 7.98 -14.49
CA PRO A 195 -20.09 9.06 -13.69
C PRO A 195 -18.99 9.88 -13.02
N LEU A 196 -19.25 11.18 -12.81
CA LEU A 196 -18.33 12.05 -12.07
C LEU A 196 -18.07 11.46 -10.67
N PRO A 197 -16.81 11.32 -10.24
CA PRO A 197 -16.52 10.89 -8.87
C PRO A 197 -17.00 11.95 -7.88
N LYS A 198 -17.41 11.52 -6.69
CA LYS A 198 -17.78 12.42 -5.60
C LYS A 198 -16.57 13.27 -5.16
N PRO A 199 -16.78 14.50 -4.66
CA PRO A 199 -15.70 15.31 -4.09
C PRO A 199 -15.15 14.68 -2.82
N GLU A 200 -13.82 14.56 -2.73
CA GLU A 200 -13.13 13.97 -1.58
C GLU A 200 -12.50 15.04 -0.67
N ALA A 201 -12.43 14.75 0.62
CA ALA A 201 -11.86 15.65 1.62
C ALA A 201 -10.35 15.89 1.42
N GLY A 202 -9.62 14.91 0.88
CA GLY A 202 -8.16 14.85 0.88
C GLY A 202 -7.45 16.07 0.29
N THR A 203 -8.05 16.74 -0.71
CA THR A 203 -7.57 17.99 -1.32
C THR A 203 -7.52 19.15 -0.31
N TRP A 204 -8.48 19.18 0.61
CA TRP A 204 -8.78 20.32 1.48
C TRP A 204 -8.19 20.20 2.88
N LEU A 205 -8.05 18.98 3.38
CA LEU A 205 -7.61 18.70 4.75
C LEU A 205 -6.25 19.35 5.05
N ASP A 206 -6.17 20.01 6.20
CA ASP A 206 -4.91 20.31 6.85
C ASP A 206 -4.38 19.03 7.51
N LYS A 207 -3.16 18.66 7.16
CA LYS A 207 -2.53 17.38 7.53
C LYS A 207 -1.24 17.61 8.34
N GLU A 208 -0.95 18.86 8.71
CA GLU A 208 0.19 19.18 9.59
C GLU A 208 -0.14 18.73 11.03
N ILE A 209 0.53 17.70 11.52
CA ILE A 209 0.35 17.17 12.88
C ILE A 209 1.04 18.12 13.88
N VAL A 210 2.27 18.50 13.56
CA VAL A 210 3.06 19.44 14.35
C VAL A 210 4.18 20.06 13.49
N LYS A 211 4.54 21.31 13.82
CA LYS A 211 5.66 22.02 13.22
C LYS A 211 6.52 22.66 14.31
N VAL A 212 7.65 22.03 14.59
CA VAL A 212 8.64 22.44 15.57
C VAL A 212 9.91 22.86 14.85
N ASP A 213 10.49 23.97 15.28
CA ASP A 213 11.85 24.35 14.91
C ASP A 213 12.84 23.42 15.63
N SER A 214 13.55 22.58 14.87
CA SER A 214 14.51 21.62 15.43
C SER A 214 15.66 22.29 16.20
N GLU A 215 15.96 23.57 15.95
CA GLU A 215 16.94 24.34 16.73
C GLU A 215 16.41 24.79 18.10
N LYS A 216 15.10 24.68 18.36
CA LYS A 216 14.48 24.98 19.67
C LYS A 216 14.08 23.74 20.45
N LEU A 217 14.20 22.55 19.85
CA LEU A 217 13.94 21.30 20.53
C LEU A 217 15.06 21.00 21.55
N THR A 218 14.69 20.78 22.81
CA THR A 218 15.63 20.51 23.90
C THR A 218 15.58 19.06 24.40
N LYS A 219 14.47 18.36 24.17
CA LYS A 219 14.28 16.97 24.59
C LYS A 219 13.34 16.22 23.65
N VAL A 220 13.64 14.93 23.45
CA VAL A 220 12.72 13.93 22.89
C VAL A 220 12.59 12.81 23.92
N ALA A 221 11.37 12.43 24.28
CA ALA A 221 11.11 11.14 24.92
C ALA A 221 10.24 10.27 24.01
N LEU A 222 10.64 9.03 23.81
CA LEU A 222 9.91 8.00 23.08
C LEU A 222 9.51 6.89 24.05
N THR A 223 8.26 6.47 23.99
CA THR A 223 7.78 5.26 24.65
C THR A 223 7.14 4.40 23.58
N LEU A 224 7.67 3.20 23.40
CA LEU A 224 7.18 2.19 22.49
C LEU A 224 6.70 0.99 23.34
N PRO A 225 5.93 0.05 22.78
CA PRO A 225 5.34 -1.07 23.54
C PRO A 225 6.33 -1.94 24.32
N ASP A 226 7.62 -1.92 23.95
CA ASP A 226 8.67 -2.76 24.50
C ASP A 226 9.98 -2.02 24.85
N LYS A 227 10.02 -0.68 24.81
CA LYS A 227 11.21 0.14 25.17
C LYS A 227 10.87 1.61 25.38
N SER A 228 11.73 2.34 26.09
CA SER A 228 11.63 3.80 26.22
C SER A 228 13.00 4.46 26.04
N LEU A 229 13.04 5.57 25.32
CA LEU A 229 14.26 6.33 25.01
C LEU A 229 14.07 7.79 25.38
N VAL A 230 15.07 8.39 26.02
CA VAL A 230 15.06 9.82 26.34
C VAL A 230 16.35 10.46 25.84
N PHE A 231 16.23 11.40 24.91
CA PHE A 231 17.33 12.20 24.38
C PHE A 231 17.21 13.64 24.88
N GLU A 232 18.32 14.21 25.35
CA GLU A 232 18.39 15.58 25.84
C GLU A 232 19.51 16.36 25.14
N ARG A 233 19.24 17.59 24.76
CA ARG A 233 20.24 18.49 24.18
C ARG A 233 20.98 19.23 25.29
N ARG A 234 22.30 19.04 25.38
CA ARG A 234 23.16 19.63 26.42
C ARG A 234 24.27 20.48 25.80
N GLU A 235 24.80 21.42 26.57
CA GLU A 235 25.98 22.20 26.17
C GLU A 235 27.21 21.30 26.19
N LYS A 236 28.02 21.31 25.11
CA LYS A 236 29.25 20.53 25.05
C LYS A 236 30.21 20.99 26.16
N PRO A 237 30.86 20.06 26.89
CA PRO A 237 31.90 20.41 27.85
C PRO A 237 33.04 21.17 27.15
N LYS A 238 33.37 22.38 27.62
CA LYS A 238 34.53 23.12 27.11
C LYS A 238 35.81 22.31 27.41
N PRO A 239 36.73 22.11 26.45
CA PRO A 239 38.00 21.47 26.72
C PRO A 239 38.73 22.19 27.88
N PRO A 240 39.43 21.47 28.77
CA PRO A 240 40.16 22.11 29.86
C PRO A 240 41.18 23.10 29.26
N ALA A 241 41.16 24.33 29.78
CA ALA A 241 42.11 25.35 29.36
C ALA A 241 43.52 24.91 29.75
N ASP A 242 44.42 24.83 28.77
CA ASP A 242 45.78 24.35 28.94
C ASP A 242 46.55 25.24 29.93
N PRO A 243 46.97 24.74 31.11
CA PRO A 243 47.49 25.56 32.20
C PRO A 243 48.99 25.85 32.03
N ALA A 244 49.41 26.30 30.84
CA ALA A 244 50.82 26.54 30.52
C ALA A 244 51.06 27.70 29.53
N ALA A 245 50.52 28.89 29.84
CA ALA A 245 50.88 30.13 29.14
C ALA A 245 51.27 31.25 30.13
N SER A 246 52.53 31.24 30.56
CA SER A 246 53.22 32.39 31.17
C SER A 246 54.71 32.33 30.77
N PRO A 247 55.38 33.49 30.64
CA PRO A 247 56.34 33.71 29.54
C PRO A 247 57.72 33.09 29.76
N PRO A 248 58.49 32.85 28.67
CA PRO A 248 59.84 32.30 28.75
C PRO A 248 60.84 33.33 29.28
N ALA A 249 61.77 32.86 30.13
CA ALA A 249 62.98 33.56 30.51
C ALA A 249 64.20 32.65 30.24
N GLU A 250 65.29 33.27 29.80
CA GLU A 250 66.56 32.67 29.33
C GLU A 250 67.25 31.84 30.44
N GLU A 251 68.04 30.78 30.18
CA GLU A 251 69.34 30.80 29.48
C GLU A 251 69.94 29.38 29.26
N LYS A 252 70.81 29.28 28.24
CA LYS A 252 72.04 28.43 28.11
C LYS A 252 71.99 26.88 28.00
N LYS A 253 72.38 26.43 26.79
CA LYS A 253 73.53 25.50 26.47
C LYS A 253 73.52 24.05 26.99
N ASP A 254 74.14 23.06 26.33
CA ASP A 254 74.97 22.98 25.10
C ASP A 254 74.58 21.72 24.29
N GLU A 255 74.98 21.66 23.02
CA GLU A 255 74.80 20.52 22.10
C GLU A 255 76.18 20.02 21.60
N PRO A 256 76.30 18.74 21.16
CA PRO A 256 77.21 18.45 20.06
C PRO A 256 76.61 17.53 18.98
N ALA A 257 76.21 18.14 17.86
CA ALA A 257 76.70 17.86 16.51
C ALA A 257 76.81 16.42 15.97
N ALA A 258 76.06 16.15 14.88
CA ALA A 258 76.58 15.43 13.72
C ALA A 258 76.00 15.97 12.39
N SER A 259 76.91 16.38 11.51
CA SER A 259 76.83 16.80 10.09
C SER A 259 76.24 15.75 9.12
N SER A 260 75.78 16.03 7.88
CA SER A 260 75.54 17.30 7.12
C SER A 260 74.97 17.04 5.68
N GLU A 261 74.68 18.12 4.94
CA GLU A 261 74.56 18.24 3.45
C GLU A 261 73.24 17.77 2.77
N LYS A 262 72.64 18.48 1.78
CA LYS A 262 72.94 19.81 1.16
C LYS A 262 71.77 20.36 0.30
N GLU A 263 71.73 21.70 0.13
CA GLU A 263 71.29 22.52 -1.06
C GLU A 263 69.90 22.28 -1.74
N ALA A 264 69.19 23.27 -2.32
CA ALA A 264 69.34 24.74 -2.36
C ALA A 264 68.03 25.51 -2.72
N VAL A 265 67.80 26.63 -2.01
CA VAL A 265 67.37 27.99 -2.44
C VAL A 265 66.54 28.24 -3.72
N SER A 266 65.37 28.90 -3.59
CA SER A 266 64.97 30.18 -4.27
C SER A 266 63.55 30.65 -3.80
N VAL A 267 63.18 31.92 -3.45
CA VAL A 267 63.45 33.31 -3.92
C VAL A 267 62.44 33.71 -5.04
N VAL A 268 61.50 34.70 -4.95
CA VAL A 268 61.33 35.98 -4.19
C VAL A 268 59.86 36.24 -3.68
N GLU A 269 59.70 37.26 -2.83
CA GLU A 269 58.53 38.12 -2.39
C GLU A 269 57.70 38.81 -3.55
N PRO A 270 56.69 39.73 -3.36
CA PRO A 270 56.43 40.60 -2.19
C PRO A 270 55.01 41.15 -1.87
N THR A 271 55.03 42.07 -0.88
CA THR A 271 54.10 43.17 -0.54
C THR A 271 52.88 42.90 0.35
N ALA A 272 52.95 43.49 1.54
CA ALA A 272 51.88 43.58 2.53
C ALA A 272 50.87 44.70 2.20
N THR A 273 49.66 44.58 2.76
CA THR A 273 48.77 45.73 3.01
C THR A 273 48.02 45.49 4.32
N THR A 274 48.46 46.23 5.34
CA THR A 274 47.72 46.77 6.49
C THR A 274 46.80 45.84 7.30
N ALA A 275 47.18 45.61 8.56
CA ALA A 275 46.27 45.13 9.59
C ALA A 275 45.13 46.14 9.85
N ALA A 276 43.90 45.63 9.95
CA ALA A 276 42.78 46.32 10.58
C ALA A 276 42.35 45.49 11.80
N ALA A 277 42.09 46.15 12.93
CA ALA A 277 41.85 45.48 14.21
C ALA A 277 40.51 44.74 14.24
N THR A 278 40.53 43.47 14.66
CA THR A 278 39.32 42.70 14.97
C THR A 278 38.64 43.29 16.22
N PRO A 279 37.32 43.58 16.20
CA PRO A 279 36.61 44.03 17.40
C PRO A 279 36.56 42.95 18.48
N PRO A 280 36.65 43.29 19.78
CA PRO A 280 36.44 42.34 20.85
C PRO A 280 34.94 42.01 21.01
N GLY A 281 34.63 40.75 21.31
CA GLY A 281 33.30 40.37 21.82
C GLY A 281 32.31 39.76 20.82
N THR A 282 32.76 38.90 19.90
CA THR A 282 31.84 37.88 19.36
C THR A 282 31.55 36.88 20.49
N PRO A 283 30.30 36.68 20.94
CA PRO A 283 30.00 35.66 21.93
C PRO A 283 30.34 34.28 21.35
N GLU A 284 31.11 33.47 22.10
CA GLU A 284 31.37 32.08 21.73
C GLU A 284 30.02 31.38 21.51
N LYS A 285 29.73 30.97 20.26
CA LYS A 285 28.50 30.26 19.95
C LYS A 285 28.55 28.91 20.66
N LYS A 286 27.83 28.81 21.78
CA LYS A 286 27.72 27.59 22.58
C LYS A 286 27.40 26.42 21.65
N GLU A 287 28.28 25.43 21.64
CA GLU A 287 28.07 24.22 20.85
C GLU A 287 27.25 23.23 21.69
N TYR A 288 26.18 22.69 21.11
CA TYR A 288 25.28 21.76 21.79
C TYR A 288 25.46 20.36 21.18
N GLU A 289 25.21 19.33 21.97
CA GLU A 289 25.13 17.94 21.53
C GLU A 289 23.89 17.25 22.10
N TRP A 290 23.39 16.25 21.39
CA TRP A 290 22.33 15.36 21.88
C TRP A 290 22.95 14.20 22.65
N VAL A 291 22.44 13.94 23.86
CA VAL A 291 22.84 12.81 24.68
C VAL A 291 21.65 11.88 24.93
N LEU A 292 21.90 10.57 24.95
CA LEU A 292 20.93 9.61 25.47
C LEU A 292 20.95 9.71 27.02
N ALA A 293 19.88 10.23 27.59
CA ALA A 293 19.72 10.42 29.03
C ALA A 293 19.11 9.19 29.73
N SER A 294 18.32 8.38 29.01
CA SER A 294 17.74 7.12 29.51
C SER A 294 17.39 6.16 28.37
N GLY A 295 17.37 4.87 28.66
CA GLY A 295 17.08 3.79 27.70
C GLY A 295 18.29 3.30 26.91
N GLY A 296 18.03 2.64 25.79
CA GLY A 296 19.02 2.12 24.83
C GLY A 296 19.65 0.80 25.24
N ALA A 297 19.16 0.14 26.31
CA ALA A 297 19.75 -1.07 26.90
C ALA A 297 21.30 -1.00 27.12
N GLY A 298 21.83 0.20 27.40
CA GLY A 298 23.27 0.43 27.57
C GLY A 298 24.08 0.60 26.27
N MET A 299 23.43 0.53 25.09
CA MET A 299 24.04 0.81 23.80
C MET A 299 24.30 2.31 23.61
N LYS A 300 25.34 2.66 22.84
CA LYS A 300 25.64 4.04 22.46
C LYS A 300 24.90 4.41 21.17
N PRO A 301 24.25 5.60 21.09
CA PRO A 301 23.65 6.06 19.85
C PRO A 301 24.67 6.23 18.72
N LYS A 302 24.22 5.98 17.50
CA LYS A 302 24.92 6.26 16.24
C LYS A 302 25.10 7.77 16.05
N PRO A 303 26.25 8.24 15.54
CA PRO A 303 26.44 9.65 15.20
C PRO A 303 25.35 10.17 14.26
N ASN A 304 24.88 11.40 14.49
CA ASN A 304 23.88 12.10 13.68
C ASN A 304 22.47 11.45 13.61
N SER A 305 22.21 10.36 14.33
CA SER A 305 20.94 9.62 14.26
C SER A 305 19.78 10.44 14.84
N ILE A 306 19.98 11.00 16.03
CA ILE A 306 19.02 11.89 16.70
C ILE A 306 18.88 13.24 15.98
N GLU A 307 19.97 13.82 15.46
CA GLU A 307 19.94 15.04 14.63
C GLU A 307 19.15 14.84 13.33
N THR A 308 19.10 13.62 12.80
CA THR A 308 18.27 13.25 11.64
C THR A 308 16.82 13.03 12.06
N TYR A 309 16.59 12.42 13.22
CA TYR A 309 15.26 12.19 13.78
C TYR A 309 14.51 13.50 14.07
N VAL A 310 15.13 14.45 14.79
CA VAL A 310 14.46 15.69 15.23
C VAL A 310 14.02 16.60 14.08
N LYS A 311 14.64 16.49 12.91
CA LYS A 311 14.25 17.24 11.69
C LYS A 311 12.89 16.81 11.13
N ARG A 312 12.38 15.63 11.50
CA ARG A 312 11.06 15.13 11.04
C ARG A 312 9.88 15.94 11.58
N PHE A 313 10.08 16.72 12.64
CA PHE A 313 9.05 17.59 13.20
C PHE A 313 8.94 18.95 12.50
N ALA A 314 9.67 19.18 11.39
CA ALA A 314 9.83 20.48 10.75
C ALA A 314 9.41 20.51 9.26
N PRO A 315 8.15 20.23 8.87
CA PRO A 315 6.98 19.83 9.68
C PRO A 315 6.64 18.33 9.57
N LEU A 316 6.00 17.78 10.60
CA LEU A 316 5.44 16.42 10.58
C LEU A 316 4.04 16.42 9.96
N ASN A 317 3.83 15.60 8.93
CA ASN A 317 2.57 15.52 8.18
C ASN A 317 1.94 14.13 8.20
N ALA A 318 0.62 14.09 8.23
CA ALA A 318 -0.21 12.92 8.07
C ALA A 318 -0.47 12.55 6.60
N THR A 319 -0.91 11.32 6.37
CA THR A 319 -1.46 10.89 5.08
C THR A 319 -2.92 11.28 4.96
N ASP A 320 -3.71 11.16 6.03
CA ASP A 320 -5.12 11.56 6.06
C ASP A 320 -5.64 11.86 7.48
N ILE A 321 -6.93 12.22 7.62
CA ILE A 321 -7.63 12.33 8.91
C ILE A 321 -8.76 11.31 8.94
N VAL A 322 -8.94 10.62 10.07
CA VAL A 322 -9.94 9.55 10.28
C VAL A 322 -10.86 9.87 11.45
N ASP A 323 -11.93 9.10 11.58
CA ASP A 323 -12.98 9.32 12.58
C ASP A 323 -12.44 9.28 14.02
N PRO A 324 -12.48 10.39 14.79
CA PRO A 324 -12.02 10.42 16.17
C PRO A 324 -12.92 9.63 17.13
N ALA A 325 -14.16 9.27 16.73
CA ALA A 325 -15.01 8.38 17.53
C ALA A 325 -14.50 6.93 17.54
N LYS A 326 -13.69 6.53 16.55
CA LYS A 326 -13.17 5.16 16.36
C LYS A 326 -11.80 4.91 17.02
N LYS A 327 -11.40 5.70 18.03
CA LYS A 327 -10.11 5.57 18.74
C LYS A 327 -9.75 4.15 19.21
N ALA A 328 -10.74 3.36 19.64
CA ALA A 328 -10.54 1.96 20.01
C ALA A 328 -10.05 1.13 18.80
N GLU A 329 -10.72 1.27 17.65
CA GLU A 329 -10.32 0.63 16.38
C GLU A 329 -8.94 1.11 15.90
N TRP A 330 -8.54 2.34 16.24
CA TRP A 330 -7.23 2.92 15.90
C TRP A 330 -6.11 2.59 16.91
N GLY A 331 -6.41 1.91 18.02
CA GLY A 331 -5.43 1.64 19.09
C GLY A 331 -5.00 2.88 19.88
N LEU A 332 -5.85 3.92 19.93
CA LEU A 332 -5.61 5.20 20.59
C LEU A 332 -6.37 5.38 21.92
N GLU A 333 -7.18 4.40 22.32
CA GLU A 333 -7.78 4.35 23.67
C GLU A 333 -6.72 4.01 24.74
N THR A 334 -5.84 3.05 24.42
CA THR A 334 -4.61 2.75 25.18
C THR A 334 -3.39 2.93 24.27
N PRO A 335 -2.94 4.18 24.02
CA PRO A 335 -1.91 4.46 23.03
C PRO A 335 -0.56 3.87 23.46
N ALA A 336 -0.14 2.81 22.76
CA ALA A 336 1.07 2.06 23.08
C ALA A 336 2.37 2.71 22.54
N PHE A 337 2.22 3.70 21.65
CA PHE A 337 3.32 4.52 21.12
C PHE A 337 3.13 5.97 21.59
N VAL A 338 4.18 6.60 22.10
CA VAL A 338 4.15 8.00 22.56
C VAL A 338 5.47 8.69 22.22
N CYS A 339 5.39 9.89 21.65
CA CYS A 339 6.52 10.78 21.45
C CYS A 339 6.22 12.11 22.16
N VAL A 340 7.10 12.52 23.08
CA VAL A 340 7.00 13.79 23.80
C VAL A 340 8.16 14.68 23.35
N LEU A 341 7.82 15.89 22.92
CA LEU A 341 8.76 16.90 22.43
C LEU A 341 8.78 18.09 23.38
N SER A 342 9.93 18.37 24.00
CA SER A 342 10.11 19.62 24.76
C SER A 342 10.77 20.68 23.87
N VAL A 343 10.14 21.85 23.81
CA VAL A 343 10.55 22.98 22.97
C VAL A 343 10.80 24.19 23.86
N GLU A 344 11.89 24.91 23.60
CA GLU A 344 12.28 26.07 24.39
C GLU A 344 11.16 27.13 24.47
N GLY A 345 10.72 27.43 25.69
CA GLY A 345 9.67 28.43 25.96
C GLY A 345 8.23 27.99 25.64
N GLN A 346 7.98 26.70 25.37
CA GLN A 346 6.66 26.16 25.05
C GLN A 346 6.31 24.96 25.96
N PRO A 347 5.02 24.62 26.14
CA PRO A 347 4.63 23.37 26.77
C PRO A 347 5.09 22.15 25.94
N ASP A 348 5.28 21.01 26.61
CA ASP A 348 5.60 19.75 25.95
C ASP A 348 4.49 19.34 24.97
N ILE A 349 4.87 18.87 23.78
CA ILE A 349 3.95 18.35 22.77
C ILE A 349 3.95 16.83 22.85
N ARG A 350 2.84 16.26 23.32
CA ARG A 350 2.64 14.81 23.44
C ARG A 350 1.88 14.27 22.22
N ILE A 351 2.62 13.59 21.33
CA ILE A 351 2.08 12.84 20.20
C ILE A 351 1.81 11.41 20.68
N GLU A 352 0.57 10.95 20.58
CA GLU A 352 0.16 9.58 20.90
C GLU A 352 -0.12 8.82 19.62
N GLY A 353 0.33 7.57 19.57
CA GLY A 353 0.25 6.67 18.42
C GLY A 353 -0.41 5.34 18.76
N GLY A 354 -1.24 4.89 17.84
CA GLY A 354 -1.93 3.60 17.85
C GLY A 354 -1.67 2.85 16.56
N ARG A 355 -1.46 1.54 16.67
CA ARG A 355 -1.21 0.66 15.52
C ARG A 355 -1.80 -0.73 15.81
N PRO A 356 -3.05 -1.00 15.42
CA PRO A 356 -3.74 -2.27 15.70
C PRO A 356 -3.04 -3.49 15.09
N ASN A 357 -2.36 -3.30 13.96
CA ASN A 357 -1.62 -4.33 13.23
C ASN A 357 -0.31 -3.74 12.70
N ALA A 358 0.82 -4.39 12.96
CA ALA A 358 2.15 -3.94 12.50
C ALA A 358 2.31 -3.93 10.97
N SER A 359 1.42 -4.61 10.23
CA SER A 359 1.41 -4.60 8.76
C SER A 359 0.74 -3.36 8.17
N ASP A 360 -0.15 -2.71 8.93
CA ASP A 360 -1.02 -1.65 8.44
C ASP A 360 -0.47 -0.24 8.73
N ASN A 361 -1.22 0.76 8.27
CA ASN A 361 -1.04 2.16 8.62
C ASN A 361 -1.12 2.39 10.14
N GLY A 362 -0.43 3.42 10.61
CA GLY A 362 -0.52 3.86 11.99
C GLY A 362 -1.39 5.11 12.13
N TYR A 363 -1.89 5.35 13.34
CA TYR A 363 -2.77 6.46 13.67
C TYR A 363 -2.17 7.28 14.78
N VAL A 364 -2.27 8.61 14.71
CA VAL A 364 -1.72 9.51 15.72
C VAL A 364 -2.66 10.65 16.08
N ARG A 365 -2.49 11.18 17.30
CA ARG A 365 -3.16 12.40 17.78
C ARG A 365 -2.21 13.20 18.67
N ILE A 366 -2.53 14.47 18.91
CA ILE A 366 -1.89 15.27 19.97
C ILE A 366 -2.77 15.14 21.22
N ALA A 367 -2.21 14.64 22.32
CA ALA A 367 -2.99 14.29 23.52
C ALA A 367 -3.72 15.49 24.13
N ASP A 368 -3.03 16.63 24.23
CA ASP A 368 -3.49 17.87 24.86
C ASP A 368 -4.07 18.89 23.86
N ALA A 369 -4.42 18.45 22.64
CA ALA A 369 -5.07 19.31 21.66
C ALA A 369 -6.48 19.71 22.10
N LYS A 370 -6.86 20.96 21.84
CA LYS A 370 -8.23 21.47 22.03
C LYS A 370 -9.25 20.83 21.09
N GLU A 371 -8.78 20.30 19.97
CA GLU A 371 -9.57 19.70 18.91
C GLU A 371 -9.24 18.22 18.84
N ASP A 372 -10.26 17.36 18.85
CA ASP A 372 -10.10 15.91 18.89
C ASP A 372 -9.88 15.34 17.48
N ILE A 373 -8.67 15.53 16.95
CA ILE A 373 -8.29 15.11 15.59
C ILE A 373 -7.43 13.84 15.65
N VAL A 374 -7.82 12.82 14.89
CA VAL A 374 -7.03 11.61 14.67
C VAL A 374 -6.52 11.59 13.23
N TYR A 375 -5.21 11.51 13.09
CA TYR A 375 -4.50 11.46 11.82
C TYR A 375 -4.16 10.01 11.47
N SER A 376 -4.28 9.64 10.20
CA SER A 376 -3.73 8.39 9.66
C SER A 376 -2.42 8.66 8.93
N MET A 377 -1.45 7.76 9.11
CA MET A 377 -0.12 7.83 8.53
C MET A 377 0.21 6.52 7.82
N ALA A 378 0.75 6.63 6.60
CA ALA A 378 1.33 5.48 5.91
C ALA A 378 2.32 4.73 6.82
N LYS A 379 2.29 3.39 6.80
CA LYS A 379 3.18 2.50 7.57
C LYS A 379 4.62 3.04 7.74
N TYR A 380 5.26 3.41 6.62
CA TYR A 380 6.63 3.93 6.61
C TYR A 380 6.80 5.22 7.41
N SER A 381 5.84 6.16 7.32
CA SER A 381 5.87 7.43 8.07
C SER A 381 5.64 7.22 9.56
N PHE A 382 4.80 6.25 9.94
CA PHE A 382 4.62 5.86 11.35
C PHE A 382 5.90 5.23 11.92
N GLU A 383 6.56 4.35 11.16
CA GLU A 383 7.84 3.74 11.55
C GLU A 383 8.99 4.77 11.59
N GLN A 384 8.93 5.86 10.83
CA GLN A 384 9.87 6.97 10.97
C GLN A 384 9.63 7.86 12.21
N LEU A 385 8.39 7.92 12.70
CA LEU A 385 7.99 8.63 13.92
C LEU A 385 8.28 7.80 15.17
N PHE A 386 8.08 6.48 15.09
CA PHE A 386 8.37 5.50 16.14
C PHE A 386 9.46 4.53 15.66
N PRO A 387 10.73 5.00 15.62
CA PRO A 387 11.84 4.29 15.01
C PRO A 387 12.22 3.02 15.76
N LYS A 388 12.73 2.06 14.99
CA LYS A 388 13.30 0.80 15.49
C LYS A 388 14.72 1.04 16.01
N GLY A 389 15.19 0.15 16.89
CA GLY A 389 16.50 0.24 17.50
C GLY A 389 17.67 0.35 16.52
N THR A 390 17.60 -0.27 15.33
CA THR A 390 18.66 -0.15 14.31
C THR A 390 18.83 1.26 13.74
N ASP A 391 17.82 2.15 13.87
CA ASP A 391 17.91 3.54 13.42
C ASP A 391 18.76 4.40 14.38
N PHE A 392 18.85 4.01 15.66
CA PHE A 392 19.66 4.69 16.69
C PHE A 392 20.91 3.91 17.12
N PHE A 393 20.93 2.59 17.05
CA PHE A 393 21.95 1.73 17.67
C PHE A 393 22.51 0.69 16.71
N ASP A 394 23.74 0.25 16.95
CA ASP A 394 24.31 -0.96 16.36
C ASP A 394 23.99 -2.14 17.26
N LEU A 395 22.99 -2.93 16.86
CA LEU A 395 22.52 -4.09 17.61
C LEU A 395 23.53 -5.26 17.52
N PRO A 396 23.58 -6.17 18.51
CA PRO A 396 24.33 -7.41 18.41
C PRO A 396 23.96 -8.21 17.15
N THR A 397 24.95 -8.67 16.40
CA THR A 397 24.78 -9.47 15.18
C THR A 397 25.62 -10.74 15.24
N LEU A 398 25.28 -11.75 14.44
CA LEU A 398 26.14 -12.89 14.17
C LEU A 398 26.81 -12.72 12.80
N SER A 399 28.09 -13.07 12.70
CA SER A 399 28.87 -12.97 11.47
C SER A 399 30.01 -13.98 11.48
N PHE A 400 29.89 -15.04 10.67
CA PHE A 400 30.93 -16.08 10.51
C PHE A 400 30.88 -16.67 9.09
N ASP A 401 31.94 -17.38 8.67
CA ASP A 401 31.93 -18.07 7.37
C ASP A 401 30.93 -19.23 7.41
N LYS A 402 29.94 -19.21 6.50
CA LYS A 402 28.91 -20.25 6.33
C LYS A 402 29.48 -21.66 6.09
N LYS A 403 30.72 -21.78 5.61
CA LYS A 403 31.42 -23.07 5.49
C LYS A 403 31.72 -23.72 6.84
N THR A 404 31.76 -22.94 7.92
CA THR A 404 32.04 -23.41 9.28
C THR A 404 30.80 -23.90 10.03
N ILE A 405 29.61 -23.82 9.42
CA ILE A 405 28.40 -24.46 9.94
C ILE A 405 28.38 -25.92 9.50
N ASP A 406 28.46 -26.85 10.44
CA ASP A 406 28.48 -28.30 10.14
C ASP A 406 27.13 -28.98 10.39
N ALA A 407 26.37 -28.53 11.38
CA ALA A 407 25.05 -29.06 11.71
C ALA A 407 24.14 -27.97 12.29
N ILE A 408 22.84 -28.05 11.98
CA ILE A 408 21.79 -27.17 12.48
C ILE A 408 20.63 -28.05 12.93
N SER A 409 20.10 -27.82 14.13
CA SER A 409 18.89 -28.46 14.65
C SER A 409 17.87 -27.37 14.99
N ILE A 410 16.65 -27.51 14.48
CA ILE A 410 15.51 -26.65 14.79
C ILE A 410 14.45 -27.50 15.50
N SER A 411 14.00 -27.10 16.68
CA SER A 411 12.96 -27.80 17.44
C SER A 411 11.75 -26.91 17.72
N GLY A 412 10.62 -27.55 18.01
CA GLY A 412 9.33 -26.90 18.27
C GLY A 412 8.37 -26.94 17.08
N ALA A 413 7.13 -26.54 17.30
CA ALA A 413 6.08 -26.55 16.26
C ALA A 413 6.47 -25.66 15.06
N PRO A 414 6.11 -26.02 13.81
CA PRO A 414 5.25 -27.14 13.40
C PRO A 414 5.99 -28.49 13.26
N GLY A 415 7.26 -28.58 13.66
CA GLY A 415 8.03 -29.83 13.67
C GLY A 415 9.53 -29.60 13.66
N ASP A 416 10.26 -30.64 14.09
CA ASP A 416 11.71 -30.58 14.17
C ASP A 416 12.37 -30.71 12.79
N ILE A 417 13.46 -29.97 12.59
CA ILE A 417 14.34 -30.04 11.42
C ILE A 417 15.75 -30.34 11.91
N ALA A 418 16.47 -31.21 11.20
CA ALA A 418 17.90 -31.39 11.38
C ALA A 418 18.58 -31.29 10.02
N LEU A 419 19.62 -30.46 9.93
CA LEU A 419 20.45 -30.26 8.75
C LEU A 419 21.89 -30.64 9.08
N ALA A 420 22.58 -31.34 8.17
CA ALA A 420 23.98 -31.70 8.35
C ALA A 420 24.78 -31.52 7.06
N ARG A 421 26.05 -31.14 7.20
CA ARG A 421 27.00 -31.00 6.10
C ARG A 421 27.45 -32.38 5.59
N GLU A 422 27.31 -32.60 4.29
CA GLU A 422 27.84 -33.75 3.57
C GLU A 422 28.62 -33.23 2.36
N GLY A 423 29.96 -33.28 2.45
CA GLY A 423 30.86 -32.60 1.52
C GLY A 423 30.66 -31.08 1.55
N ASP A 424 30.55 -30.46 0.38
CA ASP A 424 30.32 -29.02 0.26
C ASP A 424 28.85 -28.60 0.52
N THR A 425 27.91 -29.55 0.51
CA THR A 425 26.46 -29.30 0.63
C THR A 425 25.94 -29.55 2.04
N ILE A 426 24.85 -28.89 2.42
CA ILE A 426 24.07 -29.23 3.62
C ILE A 426 22.79 -29.96 3.17
N LYS A 427 22.49 -31.09 3.79
CA LYS A 427 21.30 -31.91 3.51
C LYS A 427 20.34 -31.92 4.69
N VAL A 428 19.06 -32.17 4.40
CA VAL A 428 18.03 -32.40 5.41
C VAL A 428 18.14 -33.84 5.93
N VAL A 429 18.37 -33.99 7.23
CA VAL A 429 18.46 -35.27 7.95
C VAL A 429 17.14 -35.58 8.67
N LYS A 430 16.46 -34.55 9.19
CA LYS A 430 15.12 -34.65 9.78
C LYS A 430 14.23 -33.53 9.20
N PRO A 431 12.98 -33.81 8.80
CA PRO A 431 12.38 -35.14 8.67
C PRO A 431 13.06 -35.97 7.55
N ALA A 432 13.29 -37.26 7.80
CA ALA A 432 13.84 -38.16 6.80
C ALA A 432 12.72 -38.62 5.86
N CYS A 433 12.87 -38.35 4.56
CA CYS A 433 11.97 -38.82 3.50
C CYS A 433 12.71 -38.91 2.16
N ASP A 434 12.05 -39.48 1.15
CA ASP A 434 12.55 -39.63 -0.23
C ASP A 434 12.26 -38.40 -1.13
N LEU A 435 11.61 -37.36 -0.58
CA LEU A 435 11.29 -36.15 -1.32
C LEU A 435 12.54 -35.30 -1.57
N LYS A 436 12.58 -34.66 -2.73
CA LYS A 436 13.71 -33.82 -3.16
C LYS A 436 13.75 -32.53 -2.33
N PRO A 437 14.85 -32.22 -1.61
CA PRO A 437 14.95 -30.99 -0.83
C PRO A 437 15.05 -29.75 -1.72
N ILE A 438 14.41 -28.66 -1.31
CA ILE A 438 14.52 -27.34 -1.94
C ILE A 438 15.83 -26.71 -1.48
N THR A 439 16.86 -26.77 -2.33
CA THR A 439 18.22 -26.30 -2.01
C THR A 439 18.26 -24.83 -1.59
N THR A 440 17.47 -23.96 -2.22
CA THR A 440 17.37 -22.54 -1.88
C THR A 440 16.79 -22.30 -0.48
N ALA A 441 15.87 -23.16 0.01
CA ALA A 441 15.34 -23.07 1.36
C ALA A 441 16.39 -23.45 2.40
N VAL A 442 17.14 -24.54 2.16
CA VAL A 442 18.26 -24.95 3.01
C VAL A 442 19.38 -23.89 3.04
N ASP A 443 19.76 -23.38 1.87
CA ASP A 443 20.74 -22.30 1.73
C ASP A 443 20.29 -21.01 2.44
N ASN A 444 19.00 -20.68 2.42
CA ASN A 444 18.47 -19.51 3.11
C ASN A 444 18.66 -19.60 4.64
N VAL A 445 18.45 -20.76 5.26
CA VAL A 445 18.73 -20.98 6.69
C VAL A 445 20.23 -20.73 6.95
N VAL A 446 21.09 -21.39 6.19
CA VAL A 446 22.56 -21.35 6.34
C VAL A 446 23.13 -19.95 6.15
N ASN A 447 22.73 -19.26 5.07
CA ASN A 447 23.20 -17.90 4.76
C ASN A 447 22.68 -16.87 5.77
N THR A 448 21.44 -17.01 6.27
CA THR A 448 20.86 -16.05 7.22
C THR A 448 21.42 -16.24 8.63
N LEU A 449 21.68 -17.49 9.07
CA LEU A 449 22.42 -17.74 10.32
C LEU A 449 23.84 -17.17 10.27
N ALA A 450 24.54 -17.31 9.13
CA ALA A 450 25.92 -16.85 8.95
C ALA A 450 26.11 -15.32 9.00
N SER A 451 25.05 -14.54 8.75
CA SER A 451 25.05 -13.07 8.84
C SER A 451 23.75 -12.57 9.48
N LEU A 452 23.37 -13.11 10.63
CA LEU A 452 22.11 -12.77 11.30
C LEU A 452 22.12 -11.32 11.82
N ARG A 453 21.15 -10.52 11.36
CA ARG A 453 21.02 -9.10 11.70
C ARG A 453 19.64 -8.79 12.31
N PRO A 454 19.54 -8.66 13.64
CA PRO A 454 18.34 -8.14 14.29
C PRO A 454 17.98 -6.74 13.79
N SER A 455 16.68 -6.48 13.70
CA SER A 455 16.11 -5.22 13.23
C SER A 455 15.75 -4.26 14.37
N ASP A 456 15.42 -4.79 15.55
CA ASP A 456 15.02 -4.04 16.73
C ASP A 456 15.41 -4.80 18.02
N TYR A 457 15.11 -4.24 19.19
CA TYR A 457 15.36 -4.81 20.51
C TYR A 457 14.24 -4.42 21.50
N ALA A 458 14.19 -5.08 22.66
CA ALA A 458 13.29 -4.73 23.76
C ALA A 458 14.07 -4.46 25.06
N GLU A 459 13.46 -3.69 25.97
CA GLU A 459 13.95 -3.36 27.30
C GLU A 459 13.02 -3.97 28.37
N GLY A 460 13.60 -4.60 29.39
CA GLY A 460 12.82 -5.36 30.38
C GLY A 460 12.29 -6.68 29.81
N ASP A 461 11.13 -7.13 30.28
CA ASP A 461 10.42 -8.29 29.72
C ASP A 461 9.18 -7.79 28.94
N PRO A 462 9.14 -7.94 27.60
CA PRO A 462 7.97 -7.59 26.80
C PRO A 462 6.83 -8.60 26.93
N GLY A 463 6.97 -9.66 27.73
CA GLY A 463 6.03 -10.78 27.82
C GLY A 463 6.31 -11.81 26.73
N LEU A 464 7.53 -12.35 26.74
CA LEU A 464 8.00 -13.30 25.70
C LEU A 464 7.20 -14.61 25.64
N GLY A 465 6.74 -15.10 26.79
CA GLY A 465 6.22 -16.46 26.95
C GLY A 465 7.32 -17.53 26.83
N GLU A 466 6.91 -18.77 26.62
CA GLU A 466 7.81 -19.89 26.31
C GLU A 466 8.37 -19.77 24.88
N PRO A 467 9.58 -20.29 24.60
CA PRO A 467 10.15 -20.25 23.26
C PRO A 467 9.35 -21.12 22.29
N ALA A 468 8.75 -20.50 21.28
CA ALA A 468 7.96 -21.16 20.24
C ALA A 468 8.80 -22.14 19.40
N ARG A 469 10.04 -21.75 19.07
CA ARG A 469 11.04 -22.59 18.39
C ARG A 469 12.44 -22.32 18.91
N THR A 470 13.32 -23.31 18.85
CA THR A 470 14.73 -23.17 19.21
C THR A 470 15.61 -23.70 18.07
N ILE A 471 16.63 -22.95 17.69
CA ILE A 471 17.71 -23.41 16.81
C ILE A 471 18.96 -23.61 17.65
N THR A 472 19.64 -24.73 17.45
CA THR A 472 21.02 -24.95 17.90
C THR A 472 21.90 -25.29 16.70
N PHE A 473 23.11 -24.76 16.65
CA PHE A 473 24.09 -25.07 15.61
C PHE A 473 25.50 -24.89 16.13
N THR A 474 26.49 -25.43 15.42
CA THR A 474 27.90 -25.16 15.69
C THR A 474 28.49 -24.39 14.51
N ALA A 475 29.14 -23.25 14.79
CA ALA A 475 29.89 -22.47 13.81
C ALA A 475 31.30 -22.20 14.32
N ALA A 476 32.32 -22.40 13.48
CA ALA A 476 33.74 -22.24 13.83
C ALA A 476 34.16 -22.96 15.14
N GLY A 477 33.52 -24.10 15.45
CA GLY A 477 33.75 -24.87 16.68
C GLY A 477 33.06 -24.34 17.94
N GLN A 478 32.26 -23.26 17.85
CA GLN A 478 31.47 -22.73 18.96
C GLN A 478 29.99 -23.09 18.81
N PRO A 479 29.32 -23.55 19.89
CA PRO A 479 27.88 -23.78 19.87
C PRO A 479 27.13 -22.46 19.98
N HIS A 480 26.10 -22.29 19.17
CA HIS A 480 25.17 -21.17 19.19
C HIS A 480 23.74 -21.64 19.39
N THR A 481 22.93 -20.81 20.02
CA THR A 481 21.50 -21.09 20.25
C THR A 481 20.67 -19.85 19.93
N ILE A 482 19.58 -20.00 19.17
CA ILE A 482 18.63 -18.91 18.90
C ILE A 482 17.24 -19.39 19.31
N LYS A 483 16.64 -18.74 20.30
CA LYS A 483 15.28 -19.01 20.77
C LYS A 483 14.33 -17.97 20.19
N LEU A 484 13.28 -18.43 19.51
CA LEU A 484 12.19 -17.62 18.95
C LEU A 484 11.04 -17.58 19.94
N TYR A 485 10.48 -16.40 20.18
CA TYR A 485 9.39 -16.16 21.13
C TYR A 485 8.18 -15.56 20.39
N SER A 486 7.30 -14.87 21.13
CA SER A 486 6.15 -14.13 20.61
C SER A 486 6.52 -13.08 19.53
N GLU A 487 5.51 -12.67 18.77
CA GLU A 487 5.62 -11.57 17.80
C GLU A 487 6.01 -10.25 18.48
N SER A 488 6.77 -9.41 17.78
CA SER A 488 7.16 -8.10 18.29
C SER A 488 5.95 -7.17 18.37
N LYS A 489 5.81 -6.50 19.51
CA LYS A 489 4.78 -5.47 19.72
C LYS A 489 5.04 -4.17 18.96
N THR A 490 6.26 -4.00 18.42
CA THR A 490 6.74 -2.73 17.86
C THR A 490 6.94 -2.79 16.33
N ILE A 491 7.44 -3.90 15.79
CA ILE A 491 7.69 -4.08 14.34
C ILE A 491 7.18 -5.42 13.82
N GLU A 492 7.04 -5.57 12.49
CA GLU A 492 6.79 -6.89 11.87
C GLU A 492 7.98 -7.85 12.07
N GLY A 493 7.84 -8.78 13.00
CA GLY A 493 8.88 -9.73 13.36
C GLY A 493 8.55 -10.47 14.65
N SER A 494 9.56 -11.14 15.20
CA SER A 494 9.42 -11.91 16.44
C SER A 494 10.61 -11.67 17.35
N TYR A 495 10.37 -11.70 18.67
CA TYR A 495 11.43 -11.60 19.66
C TYR A 495 12.33 -12.84 19.61
N VAL A 496 13.62 -12.63 19.77
CA VAL A 496 14.63 -13.68 19.89
C VAL A 496 15.61 -13.42 21.03
N ARG A 497 16.16 -14.51 21.58
CA ARG A 497 17.42 -14.49 22.34
C ARG A 497 18.49 -15.29 21.61
N ILE A 498 19.72 -14.79 21.66
CA ILE A 498 20.90 -15.39 21.02
C ILE A 498 21.88 -15.80 22.12
N ASP A 499 22.32 -17.06 22.11
CA ASP A 499 23.25 -17.68 23.05
C ASP A 499 22.87 -17.53 24.54
N ASP A 500 21.57 -17.47 24.83
CA ASP A 500 20.99 -17.23 26.16
C ASP A 500 21.50 -15.96 26.87
N LYS A 501 21.99 -15.00 26.09
CA LYS A 501 22.34 -13.66 26.55
C LYS A 501 21.07 -12.89 26.98
N PRO A 502 21.18 -11.94 27.94
CA PRO A 502 20.02 -11.26 28.50
C PRO A 502 19.29 -10.34 27.51
N GLU A 503 19.98 -9.86 26.47
CA GLU A 503 19.41 -8.98 25.45
C GLU A 503 18.27 -9.66 24.69
N ILE A 504 17.13 -8.97 24.63
CA ILE A 504 15.99 -9.38 23.81
C ILE A 504 16.06 -8.59 22.51
N LEU A 505 16.24 -9.32 21.41
CA LEU A 505 16.39 -8.76 20.06
C LEU A 505 15.15 -9.11 19.24
N VAL A 506 14.96 -8.48 18.09
CA VAL A 506 13.85 -8.76 17.17
C VAL A 506 14.40 -9.08 15.79
N LEU A 507 14.06 -10.25 15.25
CA LEU A 507 14.26 -10.54 13.83
C LEU A 507 13.05 -10.05 13.04
N GLY A 508 13.29 -9.37 11.91
CA GLY A 508 12.21 -9.00 11.01
C GLY A 508 11.55 -10.23 10.39
N LYS A 509 10.25 -10.15 10.10
CA LYS A 509 9.41 -11.25 9.58
C LYS A 509 10.05 -12.07 8.44
N ALA A 510 10.72 -11.40 7.51
CA ALA A 510 11.41 -12.07 6.40
C ALA A 510 12.59 -12.95 6.84
N ASP A 511 13.34 -12.56 7.88
CA ASP A 511 14.47 -13.34 8.40
C ASP A 511 13.99 -14.41 9.37
N VAL A 512 12.90 -14.18 10.13
CA VAL A 512 12.21 -15.24 10.88
C VAL A 512 11.82 -16.39 9.94
N GLY A 513 11.17 -16.09 8.80
CA GLY A 513 10.76 -17.10 7.81
C GLY A 513 11.93 -17.86 7.18
N LYS A 514 13.08 -17.20 6.93
CA LYS A 514 14.29 -17.86 6.40
C LYS A 514 15.01 -18.74 7.41
N VAL A 515 15.03 -18.31 8.68
CA VAL A 515 15.81 -18.96 9.75
C VAL A 515 14.99 -20.10 10.39
N PHE A 516 13.67 -19.95 10.48
CA PHE A 516 12.75 -20.91 11.09
C PHE A 516 11.70 -21.44 10.10
N PRO A 517 12.08 -22.02 8.93
CA PRO A 517 11.11 -22.56 7.96
C PRO A 517 10.30 -23.73 8.56
N ALA A 518 9.09 -23.98 8.06
CA ALA A 518 8.38 -25.21 8.41
C ALA A 518 9.08 -26.41 7.74
N PRO A 519 8.98 -27.63 8.30
CA PRO A 519 9.54 -28.83 7.66
C PRO A 519 9.01 -29.07 6.24
N ASN A 520 7.80 -28.58 5.95
CA ASN A 520 7.16 -28.64 4.64
C ASN A 520 7.83 -27.75 3.59
N ASP A 521 8.41 -26.62 3.99
CA ASP A 521 9.01 -25.64 3.08
C ASP A 521 10.40 -26.08 2.58
N LEU A 522 10.92 -27.20 3.12
CA LEU A 522 12.23 -27.75 2.78
C LEU A 522 12.19 -28.76 1.62
N PHE A 523 11.02 -29.16 1.12
CA PHE A 523 10.89 -30.24 0.14
C PHE A 523 9.95 -29.89 -1.02
N GLU A 524 10.26 -30.41 -2.19
CA GLU A 524 9.37 -30.33 -3.36
C GLU A 524 8.11 -31.17 -3.12
N ARG A 525 6.94 -30.53 -3.28
CA ARG A 525 5.62 -31.14 -3.02
C ARG A 525 4.94 -31.68 -4.29
N LYS A 526 5.63 -31.72 -5.44
CA LYS A 526 5.13 -32.23 -6.73
C LYS A 526 4.72 -33.71 -6.59
N LEU A 527 3.48 -34.03 -6.93
CA LEU A 527 2.90 -35.36 -6.71
C LEU A 527 3.43 -36.41 -7.69
N PHE A 528 3.67 -36.01 -8.94
CA PHE A 528 4.19 -36.86 -10.01
C PHE A 528 5.47 -36.29 -10.62
N ASP A 529 6.14 -37.04 -11.50
CA ASP A 529 7.32 -36.54 -12.23
C ASP A 529 7.32 -36.97 -13.70
N PHE A 530 6.21 -36.65 -14.36
CA PHE A 530 6.04 -36.72 -15.81
C PHE A 530 5.68 -35.33 -16.35
N ASP A 531 5.82 -35.15 -17.66
CA ASP A 531 5.32 -33.99 -18.40
C ASP A 531 3.90 -34.27 -18.95
N ALA A 532 3.07 -33.23 -19.10
CA ALA A 532 1.71 -33.36 -19.63
C ALA A 532 1.67 -33.97 -21.04
N ASP A 533 2.66 -33.65 -21.87
CA ASP A 533 2.83 -34.22 -23.20
C ASP A 533 3.12 -35.72 -23.21
N ASP A 534 3.69 -36.27 -22.14
CA ASP A 534 3.94 -37.71 -22.02
C ASP A 534 2.73 -38.51 -21.55
N ILE A 535 1.65 -37.86 -21.11
CA ILE A 535 0.40 -38.55 -20.77
C ILE A 535 -0.23 -39.16 -22.03
N ALA A 536 -0.65 -40.42 -21.91
CA ALA A 536 -1.31 -41.21 -22.96
C ALA A 536 -2.77 -41.57 -22.59
N GLU A 537 -3.04 -41.85 -21.31
CA GLU A 537 -4.39 -42.14 -20.81
C GLU A 537 -4.54 -41.64 -19.36
N ILE A 538 -5.71 -41.09 -19.03
CA ILE A 538 -6.11 -40.69 -17.67
C ILE A 538 -7.44 -41.38 -17.36
N ALA A 539 -7.49 -42.23 -16.33
CA ALA A 539 -8.70 -42.91 -15.89
C ALA A 539 -9.13 -42.39 -14.51
N VAL A 540 -10.34 -41.83 -14.43
CA VAL A 540 -10.92 -41.22 -13.24
C VAL A 540 -12.02 -42.14 -12.71
N LYS A 541 -11.96 -42.48 -11.42
CA LYS A 541 -13.00 -43.22 -10.70
C LYS A 541 -13.32 -42.51 -9.40
N SER A 542 -14.52 -41.97 -9.28
CA SER A 542 -15.08 -41.36 -8.06
C SER A 542 -16.47 -41.97 -7.77
N PRO A 543 -17.13 -41.63 -6.64
CA PRO A 543 -18.50 -42.10 -6.36
C PRO A 543 -19.54 -41.58 -7.36
N ALA A 544 -19.25 -40.44 -8.01
CA ALA A 544 -20.16 -39.78 -8.94
C ALA A 544 -19.99 -40.27 -10.40
N GLN A 545 -18.78 -40.68 -10.80
CA GLN A 545 -18.45 -41.00 -12.19
C GLN A 545 -17.23 -41.93 -12.34
N GLU A 546 -17.23 -42.73 -13.40
CA GLU A 546 -16.09 -43.57 -13.82
C GLU A 546 -15.91 -43.46 -15.34
N PHE A 547 -14.76 -42.95 -15.78
CA PHE A 547 -14.40 -42.76 -17.18
C PHE A 547 -12.88 -42.82 -17.41
N SER A 548 -12.42 -42.98 -18.65
CA SER A 548 -11.04 -42.66 -19.03
C SER A 548 -10.97 -41.79 -20.28
N VAL A 549 -9.95 -40.94 -20.37
CA VAL A 549 -9.57 -40.21 -21.59
C VAL A 549 -8.25 -40.74 -22.12
N ALA A 550 -8.14 -40.98 -23.43
CA ALA A 550 -6.95 -41.50 -24.07
C ALA A 550 -6.59 -40.66 -25.32
N ARG A 551 -5.29 -40.42 -25.54
CA ARG A 551 -4.80 -39.71 -26.74
C ARG A 551 -4.74 -40.64 -27.95
N GLU A 552 -5.46 -40.27 -29.01
CA GLU A 552 -5.39 -40.88 -30.34
C GLU A 552 -4.81 -39.86 -31.33
N GLY A 553 -3.49 -39.87 -31.51
CA GLY A 553 -2.78 -38.86 -32.30
C GLY A 553 -2.78 -37.50 -31.60
N GLU A 554 -3.39 -36.49 -32.22
CA GLU A 554 -3.56 -35.13 -31.67
C GLU A 554 -4.93 -34.92 -30.99
N ALA A 555 -5.80 -35.93 -31.02
CA ALA A 555 -7.15 -35.88 -30.44
C ALA A 555 -7.25 -36.73 -29.16
N TRP A 556 -8.27 -36.44 -28.36
CA TRP A 556 -8.63 -37.23 -27.18
C TRP A 556 -9.95 -37.98 -27.41
N LYS A 557 -10.02 -39.22 -26.90
CA LYS A 557 -11.24 -40.03 -26.81
C LYS A 557 -11.62 -40.22 -25.36
N VAL A 558 -12.90 -40.10 -25.03
CA VAL A 558 -13.44 -40.41 -23.70
C VAL A 558 -14.23 -41.71 -23.72
N ASN A 559 -13.84 -42.64 -22.86
CA ASN A 559 -14.47 -43.95 -22.66
C ASN A 559 -15.27 -43.92 -21.35
N ALA A 560 -16.58 -44.14 -21.43
CA ALA A 560 -17.47 -44.20 -20.28
C ALA A 560 -18.60 -45.20 -20.49
N SER A 561 -18.96 -45.95 -19.45
CA SER A 561 -20.06 -46.95 -19.49
C SER A 561 -19.97 -47.97 -20.65
N GLY A 562 -18.75 -48.30 -21.11
CA GLY A 562 -18.51 -49.22 -22.23
C GLY A 562 -18.66 -48.63 -23.63
N ALA A 563 -18.88 -47.32 -23.76
CA ALA A 563 -18.92 -46.60 -25.02
C ALA A 563 -17.75 -45.59 -25.13
N SER A 564 -17.35 -45.27 -26.36
CA SER A 564 -16.28 -44.31 -26.66
C SER A 564 -16.83 -43.12 -27.44
N PHE A 565 -16.42 -41.90 -27.07
CA PHE A 565 -16.87 -40.63 -27.64
C PHE A 565 -15.68 -39.74 -27.96
N ASP A 566 -15.86 -38.75 -28.84
CA ASP A 566 -14.89 -37.66 -28.98
C ASP A 566 -14.87 -36.84 -27.68
N ALA A 567 -13.67 -36.62 -27.14
CA ALA A 567 -13.48 -35.73 -26.00
C ALA A 567 -13.23 -34.30 -26.48
N ASP A 568 -13.50 -33.33 -25.60
CA ASP A 568 -13.04 -31.97 -25.81
C ASP A 568 -11.52 -31.90 -25.63
N LYS A 569 -10.82 -31.31 -26.60
CA LYS A 569 -9.35 -31.29 -26.60
C LYS A 569 -8.79 -30.36 -25.53
N GLU A 570 -9.41 -29.20 -25.34
CA GLU A 570 -8.96 -28.15 -24.43
C GLU A 570 -9.07 -28.67 -23.00
N VAL A 571 -10.26 -29.18 -22.62
CA VAL A 571 -10.51 -29.78 -21.29
C VAL A 571 -9.58 -30.95 -20.98
N CYS A 572 -9.21 -31.77 -21.96
CA CYS A 572 -8.31 -32.90 -21.74
C CYS A 572 -6.83 -32.53 -21.67
N ASP A 573 -6.39 -31.49 -22.38
CA ASP A 573 -5.03 -30.98 -22.26
C ASP A 573 -4.86 -30.17 -20.97
N ASP A 574 -5.83 -29.34 -20.57
CA ASP A 574 -5.87 -28.67 -19.26
C ASP A 574 -5.76 -29.68 -18.10
N LEU A 575 -6.56 -30.76 -18.14
CA LEU A 575 -6.49 -31.84 -17.15
C LEU A 575 -5.11 -32.52 -17.11
N ALA A 576 -4.43 -32.63 -18.26
CA ALA A 576 -3.09 -33.19 -18.35
C ALA A 576 -2.03 -32.24 -17.75
N GLU A 577 -2.16 -30.92 -17.97
CA GLU A 577 -1.31 -29.89 -17.37
C GLU A 577 -1.53 -29.77 -15.85
N ASP A 578 -2.77 -29.79 -15.38
CA ASP A 578 -3.11 -29.81 -13.95
C ASP A 578 -2.53 -31.06 -13.26
N LEU A 579 -2.64 -32.25 -13.87
CA LEU A 579 -2.06 -33.48 -13.31
C LEU A 579 -0.52 -33.46 -13.27
N ALA A 580 0.13 -32.90 -14.28
CA ALA A 580 1.59 -32.81 -14.35
C ALA A 580 2.16 -31.75 -13.40
N SER A 581 1.41 -30.66 -13.16
CA SER A 581 1.78 -29.57 -12.26
C SER A 581 1.35 -29.79 -10.81
N ALA A 582 0.44 -30.74 -10.54
CA ALA A 582 -0.16 -31.00 -9.23
C ALA A 582 0.86 -31.14 -8.08
N GLN A 583 0.61 -30.41 -6.99
CA GLN A 583 1.41 -30.42 -5.76
C GLN A 583 0.52 -30.63 -4.54
N GLY A 584 1.06 -31.31 -3.52
CA GLY A 584 0.42 -31.33 -2.20
C GLY A 584 0.57 -30.00 -1.47
N ASP A 585 -0.44 -29.60 -0.71
CA ASP A 585 -0.37 -28.44 0.18
C ASP A 585 0.49 -28.74 1.41
N ARG A 586 0.41 -29.97 1.94
CA ARG A 586 1.17 -30.39 3.12
C ARG A 586 1.60 -31.85 3.03
N ILE A 587 2.89 -32.12 3.15
CA ILE A 587 3.47 -33.45 3.38
C ILE A 587 3.07 -33.92 4.78
N LEU A 588 2.50 -35.13 4.86
CA LEU A 588 2.15 -35.80 6.12
C LEU A 588 3.33 -36.64 6.59
N PHE A 589 4.33 -35.99 7.18
CA PHE A 589 5.56 -36.65 7.64
C PHE A 589 5.27 -37.79 8.63
N GLY A 590 5.78 -38.99 8.35
CA GLY A 590 5.55 -40.20 9.13
C GLY A 590 4.28 -40.98 8.74
N GLN A 591 3.43 -40.43 7.87
CA GLN A 591 2.24 -41.10 7.34
C GLN A 591 2.49 -41.56 5.90
N ALA A 592 2.65 -42.87 5.72
CA ALA A 592 2.88 -43.46 4.39
C ALA A 592 1.61 -43.57 3.55
N GLU A 593 0.47 -43.88 4.18
CA GLU A 593 -0.80 -44.20 3.52
C GLU A 593 -1.94 -43.27 3.98
N LEU A 594 -3.09 -43.34 3.32
CA LEU A 594 -4.28 -42.57 3.71
C LEU A 594 -4.84 -43.02 5.07
N SER A 595 -5.28 -42.08 5.90
CA SER A 595 -5.99 -42.32 7.17
C SER A 595 -7.37 -42.95 6.97
N ALA A 596 -7.95 -42.81 5.78
CA ALA A 596 -9.25 -43.33 5.38
C ALA A 596 -9.16 -44.03 4.02
N PRO A 597 -10.09 -44.95 3.69
CA PRO A 597 -10.13 -45.59 2.36
C PRO A 597 -10.20 -44.55 1.24
N ALA A 598 -9.52 -44.82 0.12
CA ALA A 598 -9.62 -43.96 -1.07
C ALA A 598 -11.06 -44.00 -1.61
N GLU A 599 -11.68 -42.82 -1.69
CA GLU A 599 -13.01 -42.63 -2.27
C GLU A 599 -12.91 -42.30 -3.77
N THR A 600 -11.84 -41.61 -4.17
CA THR A 600 -11.53 -41.32 -5.57
C THR A 600 -10.15 -41.87 -5.93
N THR A 601 -9.99 -42.30 -7.18
CA THR A 601 -8.73 -42.74 -7.74
C THR A 601 -8.58 -42.22 -9.16
N ILE A 602 -7.46 -41.55 -9.43
CA ILE A 602 -7.05 -41.11 -10.77
C ILE A 602 -5.84 -41.94 -11.17
N ARG A 603 -5.88 -42.61 -12.32
CA ARG A 603 -4.77 -43.39 -12.86
C ARG A 603 -4.26 -42.73 -14.13
N VAL A 604 -2.96 -42.50 -14.21
CA VAL A 604 -2.31 -41.78 -15.32
C VAL A 604 -1.28 -42.70 -15.96
N LYS A 605 -1.48 -43.01 -17.23
CA LYS A 605 -0.59 -43.85 -18.02
C LYS A 605 0.20 -42.96 -18.96
N VAL A 606 1.52 -43.06 -18.91
CA VAL A 606 2.42 -42.26 -19.75
C VAL A 606 3.00 -43.09 -20.90
N LYS A 607 3.30 -42.42 -22.02
CA LYS A 607 3.87 -42.99 -23.25
C LYS A 607 5.16 -43.78 -22.97
N LYS A 608 5.97 -43.30 -22.02
CA LYS A 608 7.22 -43.92 -21.54
C LYS A 608 7.37 -43.65 -20.05
N GLY A 609 7.12 -44.64 -19.19
CA GLY A 609 7.28 -44.49 -17.73
C GLY A 609 6.36 -45.34 -16.87
N GLY A 610 5.28 -45.91 -17.43
CA GLY A 610 4.38 -46.83 -16.73
C GLY A 610 3.01 -46.23 -16.41
N GLU A 611 2.41 -46.70 -15.33
CA GLU A 611 1.09 -46.26 -14.82
C GLU A 611 1.28 -45.70 -13.40
N PHE A 612 0.81 -44.49 -13.19
CA PHE A 612 0.79 -43.77 -11.93
C PHE A 612 -0.63 -43.74 -11.38
N THR A 613 -0.78 -43.50 -10.07
CA THR A 613 -2.07 -43.44 -9.39
C THR A 613 -2.06 -42.34 -8.33
N LEU A 614 -3.09 -41.50 -8.33
CA LEU A 614 -3.47 -40.65 -7.21
C LEU A 614 -4.68 -41.27 -6.51
N SER A 615 -4.51 -41.69 -5.27
CA SER A 615 -5.59 -42.15 -4.40
C SER A 615 -6.00 -41.03 -3.47
N CYS A 616 -7.27 -40.64 -3.47
CA CYS A 616 -7.80 -39.53 -2.66
C CYS A 616 -8.79 -40.04 -1.62
N ALA A 617 -8.58 -39.68 -0.36
CA ALA A 617 -9.53 -39.89 0.73
C ALA A 617 -10.77 -38.97 0.57
N PRO A 618 -11.85 -39.24 1.34
CA PRO A 618 -12.98 -38.31 1.46
C PRO A 618 -12.54 -36.91 1.90
N GLU A 619 -13.32 -35.92 1.50
CA GLU A 619 -13.07 -34.54 1.92
C GLU A 619 -13.31 -34.36 3.42
N LYS A 620 -12.41 -33.62 4.06
CA LYS A 620 -12.55 -33.12 5.42
C LYS A 620 -12.03 -31.69 5.49
N GLU A 621 -12.87 -30.76 5.96
CA GLU A 621 -12.49 -29.36 6.21
C GLU A 621 -11.90 -28.64 4.97
N GLY A 622 -12.46 -28.88 3.78
CA GLY A 622 -11.99 -28.29 2.52
C GLY A 622 -10.71 -28.89 1.96
N LYS A 623 -10.24 -30.02 2.50
CA LYS A 623 -9.03 -30.73 2.08
C LYS A 623 -9.29 -32.22 1.91
N ARG A 624 -8.42 -32.89 1.16
CA ARG A 624 -8.38 -34.35 1.01
C ARG A 624 -6.97 -34.83 1.32
N GLU A 625 -6.85 -35.94 2.04
CA GLU A 625 -5.58 -36.68 2.05
C GLU A 625 -5.40 -37.39 0.71
N VAL A 626 -4.21 -37.35 0.14
CA VAL A 626 -3.85 -38.00 -1.13
C VAL A 626 -2.56 -38.79 -1.03
N LYS A 627 -2.54 -39.91 -1.74
CA LYS A 627 -1.39 -40.81 -1.87
C LYS A 627 -1.06 -40.98 -3.36
N ALA A 628 0.08 -40.44 -3.76
CA ALA A 628 0.62 -40.60 -5.12
C ALA A 628 1.53 -41.83 -5.19
N SER A 629 1.35 -42.65 -6.23
CA SER A 629 2.22 -43.78 -6.53
C SER A 629 3.67 -43.33 -6.73
N GLY A 630 4.62 -44.00 -6.08
CA GLY A 630 6.04 -43.65 -6.16
C GLY A 630 6.51 -42.57 -5.18
N LYS A 631 5.62 -42.03 -4.33
CA LYS A 631 5.99 -41.22 -3.16
C LYS A 631 5.88 -42.06 -1.89
N SER A 632 6.88 -41.99 -0.99
CA SER A 632 6.81 -42.73 0.28
C SER A 632 5.71 -42.24 1.23
N LEU A 633 5.36 -40.94 1.18
CA LEU A 633 4.42 -40.29 2.09
C LEU A 633 3.07 -39.93 1.45
N ALA A 634 2.08 -39.72 2.30
CA ALA A 634 0.81 -39.07 1.96
C ALA A 634 0.92 -37.53 2.08
N PHE A 635 -0.04 -36.82 1.49
CA PHE A 635 -0.13 -35.36 1.48
C PHE A 635 -1.56 -34.91 1.78
N ASP A 636 -1.75 -33.74 2.38
CA ASP A 636 -2.99 -32.98 2.21
C ASP A 636 -2.94 -32.17 0.92
N ILE A 637 -4.10 -32.00 0.29
CA ILE A 637 -4.32 -31.09 -0.82
C ILE A 637 -5.72 -30.47 -0.70
N SER A 638 -5.88 -29.23 -1.15
CA SER A 638 -7.17 -28.53 -1.16
C SER A 638 -8.18 -29.26 -2.04
N ALA A 639 -9.42 -29.37 -1.56
CA ALA A 639 -10.49 -30.12 -2.24
C ALA A 639 -10.71 -29.60 -3.67
N SER A 640 -10.72 -28.27 -3.85
CA SER A 640 -10.86 -27.60 -5.15
C SER A 640 -9.82 -28.01 -6.19
N VAL A 641 -8.57 -28.29 -5.78
CA VAL A 641 -7.53 -28.77 -6.70
C VAL A 641 -7.88 -30.19 -7.15
N VAL A 642 -8.26 -31.07 -6.22
CA VAL A 642 -8.67 -32.44 -6.55
C VAL A 642 -9.93 -32.46 -7.41
N ASP A 643 -10.89 -31.58 -7.15
CA ASP A 643 -12.12 -31.48 -7.95
C ASP A 643 -11.82 -30.99 -9.39
N GLY A 644 -10.79 -30.13 -9.57
CA GLY A 644 -10.23 -29.78 -10.89
C GLY A 644 -9.64 -30.99 -11.64
N LEU A 645 -8.97 -31.89 -10.92
CA LEU A 645 -8.47 -33.17 -11.46
C LEU A 645 -9.58 -34.20 -11.74
N ILE A 646 -10.86 -33.89 -11.47
CA ILE A 646 -12.02 -34.78 -11.64
C ILE A 646 -13.13 -34.03 -12.42
N PRO A 647 -12.87 -33.55 -13.65
CA PRO A 647 -13.87 -32.81 -14.41
C PRO A 647 -15.12 -33.66 -14.69
N ALA A 648 -16.29 -33.03 -14.76
CA ALA A 648 -17.55 -33.70 -15.06
C ALA A 648 -17.51 -34.33 -16.47
N LEU A 649 -17.92 -35.59 -16.61
CA LEU A 649 -17.89 -36.35 -17.86
C LEU A 649 -18.59 -35.63 -19.02
N ASP A 650 -19.66 -34.88 -18.74
CA ASP A 650 -20.39 -34.05 -19.69
C ASP A 650 -19.61 -32.83 -20.20
N LYS A 651 -18.62 -32.31 -19.44
CA LYS A 651 -17.65 -31.31 -19.91
C LYS A 651 -16.48 -31.93 -20.68
N VAL A 652 -16.10 -33.16 -20.32
CA VAL A 652 -15.01 -33.90 -20.99
C VAL A 652 -15.43 -34.38 -22.38
N LYS A 653 -16.72 -34.62 -22.62
CA LYS A 653 -17.25 -34.94 -23.95
C LYS A 653 -17.30 -33.69 -24.82
N LYS A 654 -16.91 -33.85 -26.08
CA LYS A 654 -17.03 -32.78 -27.07
C LYS A 654 -18.51 -32.36 -27.22
N PRO A 655 -18.84 -31.05 -27.20
CA PRO A 655 -20.21 -30.58 -27.40
C PRO A 655 -20.77 -31.04 -28.76
N GLU A 656 -22.00 -31.53 -28.76
CA GLU A 656 -22.71 -31.84 -30.01
C GLU A 656 -22.94 -30.52 -30.77
N PRO A 657 -22.53 -30.41 -32.05
CA PRO A 657 -22.63 -29.15 -32.77
C PRO A 657 -24.10 -28.71 -32.89
N PRO A 658 -24.43 -27.43 -32.67
CA PRO A 658 -25.81 -26.96 -32.74
C PRO A 658 -26.40 -27.27 -34.12
N PRO A 659 -27.66 -27.72 -34.21
CA PRO A 659 -28.28 -28.07 -35.49
C PRO A 659 -28.25 -26.88 -36.42
N ALA A 660 -27.72 -27.09 -37.63
CA ALA A 660 -27.52 -26.03 -38.61
C ALA A 660 -28.83 -25.28 -38.90
N PRO A 661 -28.82 -23.93 -38.99
CA PRO A 661 -30.00 -23.17 -39.38
C PRO A 661 -30.52 -23.66 -40.74
N ALA A 662 -31.81 -23.98 -40.82
CA ALA A 662 -32.41 -24.46 -42.06
C ALA A 662 -32.31 -23.39 -43.17
N GLU A 663 -31.68 -23.74 -44.29
CA GLU A 663 -31.45 -22.81 -45.40
C GLU A 663 -32.76 -22.37 -46.06
N THR A 664 -33.10 -21.09 -45.95
CA THR A 664 -34.25 -20.50 -46.62
C THR A 664 -33.93 -20.28 -48.10
N THR A 665 -34.43 -21.16 -48.98
CA THR A 665 -34.22 -21.06 -50.42
C THR A 665 -34.77 -19.76 -51.01
N THR A 666 -33.91 -18.96 -51.66
CA THR A 666 -34.31 -17.84 -52.52
C THR A 666 -33.88 -18.14 -53.97
N PRO A 667 -34.71 -17.93 -55.02
CA PRO A 667 -34.39 -18.44 -56.35
C PRO A 667 -33.46 -17.52 -57.16
N ALA A 668 -32.46 -18.15 -57.78
CA ALA A 668 -31.78 -17.82 -59.05
C ALA A 668 -31.77 -16.37 -59.60
N THR A 669 -30.57 -15.90 -59.94
CA THR A 669 -30.32 -15.01 -61.09
C THR A 669 -29.00 -15.42 -61.76
N GLU A 670 -28.98 -15.45 -63.09
CA GLU A 670 -27.83 -15.89 -63.91
C GLU A 670 -26.67 -14.86 -63.98
N PRO A 671 -25.46 -15.29 -64.39
CA PRO A 671 -24.24 -14.50 -64.24
C PRO A 671 -23.93 -13.59 -65.45
N ALA A 672 -23.20 -12.49 -65.20
CA ALA A 672 -22.56 -11.72 -66.27
C ALA A 672 -21.22 -11.07 -65.84
N SER A 673 -20.16 -11.46 -66.57
CA SER A 673 -18.96 -10.67 -66.94
C SER A 673 -18.16 -9.88 -65.88
N ALA A 674 -16.88 -10.24 -65.76
CA ALA A 674 -15.79 -9.31 -65.38
C ALA A 674 -15.48 -8.33 -66.55
N PRO A 675 -14.82 -7.17 -66.33
CA PRO A 675 -13.35 -7.19 -66.25
C PRO A 675 -12.65 -6.09 -65.39
N ALA A 676 -11.35 -6.33 -65.13
CA ALA A 676 -10.23 -5.38 -65.04
C ALA A 676 -10.22 -4.19 -64.03
N ALA A 677 -9.39 -4.39 -62.99
CA ALA A 677 -8.28 -3.53 -62.53
C ALA A 677 -8.48 -2.01 -62.31
N GLU A 678 -8.37 -1.58 -61.03
CA GLU A 678 -7.38 -0.58 -60.58
C GLU A 678 -7.18 -0.66 -59.04
N ALA A 679 -6.01 -0.27 -58.55
CA ALA A 679 -5.68 -0.07 -57.13
C ALA A 679 -5.51 1.46 -56.88
N PRO A 680 -5.27 1.98 -55.65
CA PRO A 680 -5.09 1.34 -54.34
C PRO A 680 -5.88 1.99 -53.18
N ALA A 681 -5.91 1.39 -51.98
CA ALA A 681 -5.86 2.10 -50.66
C ALA A 681 -6.02 1.19 -49.42
N THR A 682 -5.37 1.62 -48.32
CA THR A 682 -5.75 1.47 -46.89
C THR A 682 -5.72 0.09 -46.18
N ALA A 683 -5.52 0.19 -44.86
CA ALA A 683 -5.36 -0.86 -43.84
C ALA A 683 -6.74 -1.17 -43.16
N PRO A 684 -6.87 -1.89 -42.02
CA PRO A 684 -5.86 -2.50 -41.15
C PRO A 684 -6.21 -3.90 -40.56
N GLU A 685 -5.33 -4.37 -39.66
CA GLU A 685 -5.62 -5.10 -38.40
C GLU A 685 -6.40 -6.43 -38.41
N ALA A 686 -5.72 -7.50 -37.98
CA ALA A 686 -6.35 -8.74 -37.52
C ALA A 686 -6.53 -8.67 -35.99
N ALA A 687 -7.79 -8.78 -35.53
CA ALA A 687 -8.12 -8.82 -34.11
C ALA A 687 -8.02 -10.25 -33.55
N ALA A 688 -7.52 -10.38 -32.32
CA ALA A 688 -7.57 -11.61 -31.54
C ALA A 688 -8.87 -11.70 -30.70
N PRO A 689 -9.38 -12.90 -30.39
CA PRO A 689 -10.62 -13.10 -29.62
C PRO A 689 -10.46 -12.82 -28.10
N PRO A 690 -11.58 -12.67 -27.36
CA PRO A 690 -11.61 -12.04 -26.04
C PRO A 690 -11.49 -13.02 -24.85
N VAL A 691 -11.19 -12.46 -23.67
CA VAL A 691 -11.21 -13.15 -22.36
C VAL A 691 -12.52 -12.86 -21.63
N GLU A 692 -13.10 -13.89 -21.03
CA GLU A 692 -14.38 -13.87 -20.31
C GLU A 692 -14.26 -13.19 -18.92
N GLN A 693 -15.32 -12.50 -18.48
CA GLN A 693 -15.39 -11.84 -17.17
C GLN A 693 -16.54 -12.37 -16.31
N ALA A 694 -16.29 -12.45 -15.00
CA ALA A 694 -17.18 -13.04 -14.02
C ALA A 694 -18.49 -12.26 -13.80
N GLN A 695 -19.56 -12.99 -13.49
CA GLN A 695 -20.90 -12.45 -13.21
C GLN A 695 -21.01 -11.89 -11.78
N PRO A 696 -21.70 -10.75 -11.56
CA PRO A 696 -22.07 -10.27 -10.23
C PRO A 696 -23.29 -11.00 -9.66
N VAL A 697 -23.32 -11.20 -8.34
CA VAL A 697 -24.44 -11.80 -7.61
C VAL A 697 -25.55 -10.78 -7.36
N GLU A 698 -26.79 -11.17 -7.65
CA GLU A 698 -28.00 -10.37 -7.46
C GLU A 698 -28.51 -10.45 -6.01
N ILE A 699 -28.77 -9.30 -5.37
CA ILE A 699 -29.32 -9.22 -3.99
C ILE A 699 -30.73 -8.64 -4.04
N ALA A 700 -31.72 -9.44 -3.63
CA ALA A 700 -33.14 -9.06 -3.59
C ALA A 700 -33.49 -8.16 -2.38
N PRO A 701 -34.56 -7.33 -2.48
CA PRO A 701 -34.86 -6.29 -1.47
C PRO A 701 -35.59 -6.80 -0.21
N ALA A 702 -35.51 -5.99 0.84
CA ALA A 702 -36.07 -6.29 2.16
C ALA A 702 -37.61 -6.27 2.21
N SER A 703 -38.18 -7.21 2.98
CA SER A 703 -39.61 -7.24 3.32
C SER A 703 -39.87 -6.65 4.72
N THR A 704 -41.01 -5.99 4.89
CA THR A 704 -41.42 -5.30 6.13
C THR A 704 -42.45 -6.12 6.92
N GLY A 705 -42.41 -6.04 8.26
CA GLY A 705 -43.61 -6.18 9.10
C GLY A 705 -43.61 -7.21 10.25
N GLN A 706 -43.53 -6.69 11.49
CA GLN A 706 -44.35 -7.08 12.66
C GLN A 706 -44.00 -8.39 13.45
N PRO A 707 -44.25 -8.47 14.78
CA PRO A 707 -44.10 -7.49 15.87
C PRO A 707 -43.13 -7.96 16.99
N ALA A 708 -42.84 -7.08 17.97
CA ALA A 708 -41.96 -7.39 19.11
C ALA A 708 -42.62 -8.19 20.25
N PRO A 709 -41.89 -9.11 20.92
CA PRO A 709 -42.17 -9.57 22.29
C PRO A 709 -41.46 -8.72 23.36
N ALA A 710 -41.84 -8.90 24.62
CA ALA A 710 -41.61 -7.94 25.71
C ALA A 710 -40.16 -7.86 26.25
N ILE A 711 -39.82 -6.67 26.76
CA ILE A 711 -38.59 -6.38 27.51
C ILE A 711 -38.63 -7.07 28.88
N ALA A 712 -37.60 -7.86 29.19
CA ALA A 712 -37.34 -8.36 30.54
C ALA A 712 -36.25 -7.51 31.22
N THR A 713 -36.56 -7.01 32.42
CA THR A 713 -35.66 -6.18 33.22
C THR A 713 -34.46 -7.00 33.73
N PRO A 714 -33.21 -6.53 33.62
CA PRO A 714 -32.06 -7.24 34.19
C PRO A 714 -32.06 -7.19 35.72
N GLN A 715 -31.88 -8.35 36.34
CA GLN A 715 -31.76 -8.53 37.79
C GLN A 715 -30.37 -8.06 38.27
N PRO A 716 -30.25 -7.39 39.45
CA PRO A 716 -28.95 -6.98 39.97
C PRO A 716 -28.05 -8.18 40.33
N PRO A 717 -26.72 -8.04 40.21
CA PRO A 717 -25.78 -9.12 40.53
C PRO A 717 -25.74 -9.40 42.04
N ALA A 718 -25.60 -10.70 42.39
CA ALA A 718 -25.52 -11.17 43.76
C ALA A 718 -24.14 -10.90 44.39
N GLU A 719 -24.11 -10.74 45.72
CA GLU A 719 -22.89 -10.53 46.50
C GLU A 719 -21.96 -11.77 46.49
N PRO A 720 -20.63 -11.57 46.55
CA PRO A 720 -19.67 -12.66 46.50
C PRO A 720 -19.67 -13.50 47.79
N VAL A 721 -19.87 -14.81 47.65
CA VAL A 721 -19.80 -15.78 48.74
C VAL A 721 -18.36 -15.95 49.22
N VAL A 722 -18.12 -15.72 50.52
CA VAL A 722 -16.83 -15.98 51.17
C VAL A 722 -16.62 -17.49 51.33
N VAL A 723 -15.65 -18.04 50.60
CA VAL A 723 -15.21 -19.44 50.77
C VAL A 723 -14.11 -19.50 51.82
N GLN A 724 -14.33 -20.27 52.89
CA GLN A 724 -13.31 -20.51 53.93
C GLN A 724 -12.21 -21.47 53.44
N PRO A 725 -10.95 -21.29 53.85
CA PRO A 725 -9.86 -22.18 53.46
C PRO A 725 -10.00 -23.56 54.12
N SER A 726 -9.83 -24.61 53.32
CA SER A 726 -9.81 -26.00 53.81
C SER A 726 -8.48 -26.34 54.47
N ALA A 727 -8.53 -27.15 55.54
CA ALA A 727 -7.35 -27.54 56.32
C ALA A 727 -6.36 -28.42 55.52
N PRO A 728 -5.05 -28.38 55.84
CA PRO A 728 -4.04 -29.18 55.13
C PRO A 728 -4.16 -30.68 55.47
N PRO A 729 -3.89 -31.59 54.52
CA PRO A 729 -3.81 -33.02 54.78
C PRO A 729 -2.57 -33.35 55.62
N ALA A 730 -2.71 -34.35 56.50
CA ALA A 730 -1.68 -34.76 57.45
C ALA A 730 -0.51 -35.53 56.81
N GLU A 731 0.66 -35.48 57.46
CA GLU A 731 1.84 -36.26 57.09
C GLU A 731 1.59 -37.78 57.18
N PRO A 732 2.09 -38.59 56.23
CA PRO A 732 2.12 -40.03 56.39
C PRO A 732 3.17 -40.44 57.44
N VAL A 733 2.71 -41.20 58.43
CA VAL A 733 3.49 -41.72 59.57
C VAL A 733 4.65 -42.61 59.08
N GLN A 734 5.84 -42.44 59.66
CA GLN A 734 6.96 -43.37 59.48
C GLN A 734 6.63 -44.72 60.11
N GLU A 735 6.59 -45.78 59.28
CA GLU A 735 6.45 -47.15 59.76
C GLU A 735 7.84 -47.69 60.18
N ALA A 736 8.01 -47.93 61.48
CA ALA A 736 9.25 -48.46 62.04
C ALA A 736 9.31 -49.99 61.90
N ALA A 737 10.35 -50.49 61.23
CA ALA A 737 10.74 -51.90 61.30
C ALA A 737 11.56 -52.17 62.59
N PRO A 738 11.35 -53.32 63.28
CA PRO A 738 11.89 -53.54 64.62
C PRO A 738 13.35 -54.02 64.67
N GLU A 739 13.88 -53.96 65.89
CA GLU A 739 15.27 -54.15 66.30
C GLU A 739 15.93 -55.53 66.06
N SER A 740 17.24 -55.46 65.81
CA SER A 740 18.32 -56.26 66.41
C SER A 740 18.41 -57.77 66.20
N LYS A 741 19.43 -58.17 65.41
CA LYS A 741 20.53 -59.02 65.92
C LYS A 741 21.84 -58.86 65.15
#